data_AF-A0A9P8W1V4-F1
#
_entry.id   AF-A0A9P8W1V4-F1
#
_cell.length_a   1.000
_cell.length_b   1.000
_cell.length_c   1.000
_cell.angle_alpha   90.00
_cell.angle_beta   90.00
_cell.angle_gamma   90.00
#
_symmetry.space_group_name_H-M   'P 1'
#
loop_
_entity.id
_entity.type
_entity.pdbx_description
1 polymer ?
#
loop_
_entity_poly.entity_id
_entity_poly.type
_entity_poly.pdbx_seq_one_letter_code
_entity_poly.pdbx_strand_id
1 'polypeptide(L)'
;MTKVTLACTPTAVETSDFKVLVRPRPGSLPCSQLSSTWIGNTQTGWGGVVGKVRICEAMSLSSAWKRLFPPSVSPKLWREQIRATTAIEKLKSGSWDEFPLGEVQRLTDELLKTSSKKRYLGLGGVEPRSDDCHTLIVLALDGFKDELWAYAAGVVACFHVVTDDYMFGQLEVLRDLCDGDVNFVRRAQDYLQCLLLACKALPEYFHTEGLREMALNLLLVVTDKSKLPAIMAMHKLVGKEACEQVMPLDFVRTTLQYTNYKDNLQRTLSPLLKERRWRQVYDLLGGLDQLRQHESARRLLPYILPEAQIPMWASWSPNTDRISAWENPVLDEFRDSLAPIFDLEGPDSGGGLRRRYRDSSPGVFGQGVLQLPRRDNDYILDHVLTVFDCAVAKGAEAIRLFISLCVEPKTLNWQVIEQIEAALTLDSPSDIGALDAYVRAITESDTLKTMPSFTTALHILESSPGLRPVFGEALKLKFHARRVLYKAQRHLCAELLDGNINEWYAYQVGDLSHALLSSTWLHEGWPPAYVDRLRIVPTRPTIASIFRTMQTASPELRLLCEEFLVITLYSSRISGGQLQLETVTAVGLALNDTIWQTLLDGDNDRDHLRDLILVAMMQGFSPLEATTCVKQADSEHDTFVREMRELLGSGNEDMVCVTLAEFLAIRCGMRRPAECWMRLLMHMMRRRSPGLHTRCAAKLSSAAWIAWTKHLALLFTRRHFDPEGGMGFTLEEFNRITMIKVGISRMGSTSTYSTASTGRYS
;
A
#
# COMPACT_ATOMS: atom_id res chain seq x y z
N MET A 1 -41.11 -53.75 31.14
CA MET A 1 -41.81 -53.83 29.83
C MET A 1 -40.78 -53.64 28.73
N THR A 2 -40.99 -54.29 27.59
CA THR A 2 -39.91 -54.63 26.66
C THR A 2 -40.21 -54.12 25.26
N LYS A 3 -39.28 -53.37 24.65
CA LYS A 3 -38.86 -53.66 23.27
C LYS A 3 -37.48 -53.08 22.96
N VAL A 4 -36.64 -53.95 22.42
CA VAL A 4 -35.26 -53.74 21.97
C VAL A 4 -35.24 -53.93 20.46
N THR A 5 -34.42 -53.18 19.73
CA THR A 5 -33.68 -53.54 18.49
C THR A 5 -33.14 -52.26 17.82
N LEU A 6 -31.99 -52.23 17.15
CA LEU A 6 -30.76 -53.04 17.23
C LEU A 6 -29.64 -52.19 16.60
N ALA A 7 -28.40 -52.26 17.09
CA ALA A 7 -27.26 -51.53 16.52
C ALA A 7 -26.51 -52.38 15.48
N CYS A 8 -25.86 -51.74 14.50
CA CYS A 8 -24.75 -52.32 13.72
C CYS A 8 -23.92 -51.23 12.99
N THR A 9 -22.77 -50.88 13.56
CA THR A 9 -21.54 -50.52 12.81
C THR A 9 -20.72 -51.81 12.65
N PRO A 10 -19.88 -52.01 11.61
CA PRO A 10 -18.51 -51.49 11.70
C PRO A 10 -17.73 -51.23 10.38
N THR A 11 -16.53 -50.67 10.58
CA THR A 11 -15.26 -50.83 9.80
C THR A 11 -15.12 -50.29 8.38
N ALA A 12 -14.12 -49.41 8.23
CA ALA A 12 -13.41 -49.15 6.98
C ALA A 12 -12.39 -50.26 6.68
N VAL A 13 -12.07 -50.44 5.39
CA VAL A 13 -10.96 -51.24 4.89
C VAL A 13 -10.32 -50.48 3.72
N GLU A 14 -8.99 -50.38 3.72
CA GLU A 14 -8.19 -49.81 2.63
C GLU A 14 -8.13 -50.77 1.43
N THR A 15 -8.02 -50.25 0.19
CA THR A 15 -7.17 -50.88 -0.85
C THR A 15 -6.92 -49.99 -2.08
N SER A 16 -5.63 -49.67 -2.27
CA SER A 16 -4.88 -49.63 -3.54
C SER A 16 -5.48 -49.06 -4.84
N ASP A 17 -4.82 -48.00 -5.32
CA ASP A 17 -4.30 -47.83 -6.70
C ASP A 17 -4.82 -48.71 -7.84
N PHE A 18 -5.34 -48.07 -8.88
CA PHE A 18 -5.07 -48.50 -10.27
C PHE A 18 -4.92 -47.29 -11.21
N LYS A 19 -3.67 -47.03 -11.65
CA LYS A 19 -3.38 -46.21 -12.83
C LYS A 19 -3.63 -47.04 -14.08
N VAL A 20 -4.43 -46.52 -15.03
CA VAL A 20 -4.43 -47.01 -16.41
C VAL A 20 -4.00 -45.89 -17.35
N LEU A 21 -2.77 -46.04 -17.87
CA LEU A 21 -2.28 -45.28 -19.02
C LEU A 21 -2.91 -45.83 -20.30
N VAL A 22 -3.46 -44.95 -21.14
CA VAL A 22 -3.53 -45.20 -22.60
C VAL A 22 -3.07 -43.92 -23.32
N ARG A 23 -1.99 -44.03 -24.10
CA ARG A 23 -1.52 -43.00 -25.04
C ARG A 23 -2.15 -43.22 -26.43
N PRO A 24 -2.25 -42.18 -27.28
CA PRO A 24 -2.98 -42.24 -28.55
C PRO A 24 -2.10 -42.63 -29.76
N ARG A 25 -2.76 -42.96 -30.88
CA ARG A 25 -2.39 -42.86 -32.34
C ARG A 25 -2.95 -44.08 -33.14
N PRO A 26 -2.98 -44.09 -34.50
CA PRO A 26 -3.90 -43.27 -35.31
C PRO A 26 -4.54 -44.02 -36.52
N GLY A 27 -5.56 -43.43 -37.16
CA GLY A 27 -5.74 -43.55 -38.62
C GLY A 27 -6.92 -44.35 -39.20
N SER A 28 -7.17 -44.07 -40.50
CA SER A 28 -8.04 -44.74 -41.48
C SER A 28 -9.58 -44.76 -41.31
N LEU A 29 -10.23 -44.07 -42.25
CA LEU A 29 -11.56 -44.34 -42.85
C LEU A 29 -11.67 -45.81 -43.35
N PRO A 30 -12.88 -46.40 -43.48
CA PRO A 30 -13.71 -46.17 -44.69
C PRO A 30 -15.24 -46.14 -44.49
N CYS A 31 -15.92 -45.86 -45.61
CA CYS A 31 -17.36 -45.69 -45.77
C CYS A 31 -18.26 -46.90 -45.41
N SER A 32 -19.53 -46.56 -45.13
CA SER A 32 -20.76 -47.08 -45.79
C SER A 32 -21.81 -47.80 -44.93
N GLN A 33 -23.05 -47.67 -45.42
CA GLN A 33 -24.28 -48.45 -45.14
C GLN A 33 -25.12 -48.15 -43.88
N LEU A 34 -26.23 -47.45 -44.15
CA LEU A 34 -27.61 -47.93 -43.96
C LEU A 34 -27.97 -48.65 -42.64
N SER A 35 -28.82 -48.01 -41.84
CA SER A 35 -29.97 -48.71 -41.28
C SER A 35 -31.21 -47.81 -41.20
N SER A 36 -32.32 -48.34 -41.70
CA SER A 36 -33.67 -47.86 -41.41
C SER A 36 -34.23 -48.53 -40.16
N THR A 37 -35.01 -47.78 -39.37
CA THR A 37 -36.21 -48.14 -38.55
C THR A 37 -36.16 -47.76 -37.05
N TRP A 38 -37.28 -47.36 -36.39
CA TRP A 38 -38.66 -47.16 -36.88
C TRP A 38 -39.45 -46.01 -36.19
N ILE A 39 -40.70 -45.89 -36.64
CA ILE A 39 -41.83 -45.05 -36.24
C ILE A 39 -42.15 -45.05 -34.73
N GLY A 40 -42.53 -43.86 -34.21
CA GLY A 40 -43.32 -43.68 -32.99
C GLY A 40 -44.37 -42.58 -33.15
N ASN A 41 -45.59 -42.95 -33.56
CA ASN A 41 -46.72 -42.02 -33.74
C ASN A 41 -47.34 -41.61 -32.39
N THR A 42 -47.63 -40.32 -32.21
CA THR A 42 -48.86 -39.86 -31.54
C THR A 42 -49.40 -38.61 -32.23
N GLN A 43 -50.67 -38.64 -32.63
CA GLN A 43 -51.40 -37.49 -33.18
C GLN A 43 -52.22 -36.81 -32.08
N THR A 44 -52.29 -35.47 -32.14
CA THR A 44 -53.44 -34.57 -31.88
C THR A 44 -52.87 -33.16 -31.68
N GLY A 45 -53.38 -32.07 -32.27
CA GLY A 45 -54.41 -31.89 -33.28
C GLY A 45 -54.86 -30.41 -33.29
N TRP A 46 -55.18 -29.84 -34.46
CA TRP A 46 -55.59 -28.44 -34.68
C TRP A 46 -54.48 -27.39 -34.42
N GLY A 47 -54.23 -26.39 -35.27
CA GLY A 47 -54.75 -26.10 -36.62
C GLY A 47 -54.06 -24.84 -37.16
N GLY A 48 -53.80 -24.78 -38.48
CA GLY A 48 -53.09 -23.65 -39.09
C GLY A 48 -52.50 -23.99 -40.45
N VAL A 49 -53.28 -23.80 -41.52
CA VAL A 49 -52.80 -23.98 -42.90
C VAL A 49 -52.06 -22.71 -43.32
N VAL A 50 -50.73 -22.70 -43.16
CA VAL A 50 -49.85 -21.68 -43.75
C VAL A 50 -49.38 -22.18 -45.12
N GLY A 51 -49.67 -21.41 -46.17
CA GLY A 51 -49.39 -21.79 -47.55
C GLY A 51 -47.91 -21.81 -47.88
N LYS A 52 -47.29 -22.99 -47.97
CA LYS A 52 -46.00 -23.16 -48.64
C LYS A 52 -46.17 -22.97 -50.16
N VAL A 53 -45.99 -21.75 -50.63
CA VAL A 53 -45.90 -21.44 -52.07
C VAL A 53 -44.66 -22.15 -52.64
N ARG A 54 -44.87 -23.03 -53.63
CA ARG A 54 -43.79 -23.75 -54.33
C ARG A 54 -43.03 -22.83 -55.28
N ILE A 55 -42.01 -22.12 -54.79
CA ILE A 55 -41.02 -21.44 -55.66
C ILE A 55 -39.93 -22.45 -56.07
N CYS A 56 -40.30 -23.52 -56.78
CA CYS A 56 -39.35 -24.54 -57.29
C CYS A 56 -39.71 -25.18 -58.64
N GLU A 57 -40.92 -24.99 -59.18
CA GLU A 57 -41.32 -25.56 -60.50
C GLU A 57 -41.16 -24.54 -61.64
N ALA A 58 -39.95 -23.97 -61.78
CA ALA A 58 -39.57 -23.06 -62.88
C ALA A 58 -38.51 -23.63 -63.85
N MET A 59 -38.07 -24.88 -63.67
CA MET A 59 -37.01 -25.51 -64.48
C MET A 59 -37.54 -26.34 -65.67
N SER A 60 -38.30 -25.73 -66.59
CA SER A 60 -38.50 -26.32 -67.94
C SER A 60 -38.81 -25.33 -69.09
N LEU A 61 -39.05 -24.04 -68.81
CA LEU A 61 -39.60 -23.09 -69.80
C LEU A 61 -38.57 -22.22 -70.55
N SER A 62 -37.27 -22.49 -70.41
CA SER A 62 -36.15 -21.73 -71.01
C SER A 62 -36.24 -21.50 -72.54
N SER A 63 -36.86 -22.43 -73.28
CA SER A 63 -36.97 -22.38 -74.74
C SER A 63 -38.16 -21.55 -75.25
N ALA A 64 -39.25 -21.45 -74.49
CA ALA A 64 -40.46 -20.72 -74.90
C ALA A 64 -40.31 -19.20 -74.74
N TRP A 65 -39.66 -18.75 -73.66
CA TRP A 65 -39.61 -17.32 -73.29
C TRP A 65 -38.66 -16.47 -74.12
N LYS A 66 -37.65 -17.08 -74.76
CA LYS A 66 -36.75 -16.37 -75.71
C LYS A 66 -37.45 -15.79 -76.94
N ARG A 67 -38.74 -16.09 -77.17
CA ARG A 67 -39.54 -15.55 -78.28
C ARG A 67 -40.45 -14.38 -77.90
N LEU A 68 -40.60 -14.03 -76.62
CA LEU A 68 -41.59 -13.03 -76.18
C LEU A 68 -41.02 -11.62 -75.92
N PHE A 69 -39.71 -11.46 -75.69
CA PHE A 69 -39.12 -10.17 -75.30
C PHE A 69 -37.88 -9.78 -76.15
N PRO A 70 -38.01 -8.82 -77.09
CA PRO A 70 -36.87 -8.19 -77.77
C PRO A 70 -36.29 -7.03 -76.93
N PRO A 71 -35.05 -6.57 -77.21
CA PRO A 71 -34.29 -5.75 -76.27
C PRO A 71 -34.61 -4.25 -76.33
N SER A 72 -35.19 -3.73 -75.25
CA SER A 72 -35.05 -2.31 -74.87
C SER A 72 -35.08 -2.23 -73.33
N VAL A 73 -33.91 -2.03 -72.72
CA VAL A 73 -33.63 -2.27 -71.29
C VAL A 73 -33.99 -3.71 -70.87
N SER A 74 -33.10 -4.65 -71.22
CA SER A 74 -33.17 -5.97 -70.60
C SER A 74 -32.74 -5.87 -69.13
N PRO A 75 -33.14 -6.82 -68.25
CA PRO A 75 -32.67 -6.86 -66.87
C PRO A 75 -31.13 -6.93 -66.72
N LYS A 76 -30.39 -7.26 -67.80
CA LYS A 76 -28.93 -7.16 -67.87
C LYS A 76 -28.41 -5.72 -67.74
N LEU A 77 -29.09 -4.74 -68.37
CA LEU A 77 -28.67 -3.34 -68.34
C LEU A 77 -28.85 -2.73 -66.94
N TRP A 78 -30.00 -2.97 -66.30
CA TRP A 78 -30.22 -2.56 -64.90
C TRP A 78 -29.15 -3.17 -63.98
N ARG A 79 -28.80 -4.45 -64.15
CA ARG A 79 -27.69 -5.08 -63.40
C ARG A 79 -26.33 -4.40 -63.63
N GLU A 80 -26.03 -3.98 -64.86
CA GLU A 80 -24.80 -3.25 -65.19
C GLU A 80 -24.81 -1.83 -64.57
N GLN A 81 -25.96 -1.14 -64.56
CA GLN A 81 -26.13 0.16 -63.91
C GLN A 81 -25.99 0.06 -62.38
N ILE A 82 -26.63 -0.91 -61.73
CA ILE A 82 -26.46 -1.16 -60.27
C ILE A 82 -25.00 -1.44 -59.92
N ARG A 83 -24.27 -2.24 -60.74
CA ARG A 83 -22.83 -2.48 -60.56
C ARG A 83 -21.96 -1.23 -60.74
N ALA A 84 -22.41 -0.24 -61.52
CA ALA A 84 -21.70 1.01 -61.74
C ALA A 84 -21.93 2.06 -60.63
N THR A 85 -22.93 1.88 -59.76
CA THR A 85 -23.13 2.72 -58.58
C THR A 85 -22.15 2.39 -57.45
N THR A 86 -21.95 3.31 -56.52
CA THR A 86 -21.16 3.05 -55.29
C THR A 86 -21.87 2.12 -54.30
N ALA A 87 -23.10 1.66 -54.57
CA ALA A 87 -23.90 0.85 -53.66
C ALA A 87 -23.19 -0.43 -53.18
N ILE A 88 -22.55 -1.14 -54.12
CA ILE A 88 -21.78 -2.36 -53.84
C ILE A 88 -20.57 -2.07 -52.93
N GLU A 89 -19.90 -0.93 -53.13
CA GLU A 89 -18.73 -0.54 -52.33
C GLU A 89 -19.13 -0.10 -50.92
N LYS A 90 -20.25 0.61 -50.77
CA LYS A 90 -20.79 1.03 -49.47
C LYS A 90 -21.23 -0.15 -48.61
N LEU A 91 -21.88 -1.16 -49.19
CA LEU A 91 -22.17 -2.41 -48.49
C LEU A 91 -20.88 -3.16 -48.11
N LYS A 92 -19.96 -3.37 -49.07
CA LYS A 92 -18.66 -4.06 -48.83
C LYS A 92 -17.80 -3.42 -47.74
N SER A 93 -17.82 -2.09 -47.62
CA SER A 93 -17.09 -1.33 -46.59
C SER A 93 -17.87 -1.18 -45.28
N GLY A 94 -19.15 -1.55 -45.25
CA GLY A 94 -20.04 -1.42 -44.10
C GLY A 94 -20.59 -0.02 -43.83
N SER A 95 -20.41 0.91 -44.77
CA SER A 95 -20.97 2.28 -44.72
C SER A 95 -22.40 2.29 -45.29
N TRP A 96 -23.29 1.50 -44.67
CA TRP A 96 -24.69 1.34 -45.10
C TRP A 96 -25.52 2.62 -44.91
N ASP A 97 -25.11 3.49 -44.00
CA ASP A 97 -25.67 4.82 -43.78
C ASP A 97 -25.50 5.74 -45.00
N GLU A 98 -24.33 5.65 -45.66
CA GLU A 98 -23.95 6.33 -46.90
C GLU A 98 -24.43 5.62 -48.19
N PHE A 99 -25.24 4.58 -48.09
CA PHE A 99 -25.76 3.85 -49.26
C PHE A 99 -26.60 4.76 -50.17
N PRO A 100 -26.38 4.76 -51.51
CA PRO A 100 -27.02 5.69 -52.46
C PRO A 100 -28.46 5.25 -52.81
N LEU A 101 -29.32 5.14 -51.81
CA LEU A 101 -30.66 4.56 -51.90
C LEU A 101 -31.50 5.18 -53.03
N GLY A 102 -31.58 6.50 -53.12
CA GLY A 102 -32.37 7.20 -54.14
C GLY A 102 -31.82 7.02 -55.57
N GLU A 103 -30.51 6.77 -55.74
CA GLU A 103 -29.93 6.48 -57.05
C GLU A 103 -30.38 5.10 -57.54
N VAL A 104 -30.25 4.08 -56.69
CA VAL A 104 -30.60 2.70 -57.07
C VAL A 104 -32.11 2.50 -57.21
N GLN A 105 -32.93 3.18 -56.40
CA GLN A 105 -34.39 3.18 -56.55
C GLN A 105 -34.83 3.78 -57.89
N ARG A 106 -34.20 4.88 -58.32
CA ARG A 106 -34.45 5.49 -59.64
C ARG A 106 -34.11 4.53 -60.79
N LEU A 107 -33.01 3.77 -60.68
CA LEU A 107 -32.65 2.76 -61.69
C LEU A 107 -33.74 1.68 -61.81
N THR A 108 -34.35 1.27 -60.69
CA THR A 108 -35.48 0.32 -60.70
C THR A 108 -36.75 0.94 -61.30
N ASP A 109 -37.06 2.21 -61.02
CA ASP A 109 -38.18 2.92 -61.67
C ASP A 109 -37.99 2.97 -63.21
N GLU A 110 -36.77 3.20 -63.67
CA GLU A 110 -36.42 3.18 -65.09
C GLU A 110 -36.60 1.78 -65.70
N LEU A 111 -36.22 0.71 -64.99
CA LEU A 111 -36.48 -0.68 -65.40
C LEU A 111 -37.99 -0.96 -65.58
N LEU A 112 -38.82 -0.57 -64.61
CA LEU A 112 -40.29 -0.78 -64.69
C LEU A 112 -40.93 0.02 -65.83
N LYS A 113 -40.54 1.28 -66.01
CA LYS A 113 -41.04 2.15 -67.10
C LYS A 113 -40.68 1.64 -68.50
N THR A 114 -39.54 0.96 -68.64
CA THR A 114 -39.01 0.55 -69.96
C THR A 114 -39.39 -0.88 -70.37
N SER A 115 -39.65 -1.78 -69.42
CA SER A 115 -39.86 -3.21 -69.68
C SER A 115 -41.18 -3.58 -70.38
N SER A 116 -42.16 -2.66 -70.44
CA SER A 116 -43.54 -2.95 -70.88
C SER A 116 -43.83 -2.70 -72.38
N LYS A 117 -42.82 -2.58 -73.24
CA LYS A 117 -43.00 -2.12 -74.64
C LYS A 117 -43.74 -3.09 -75.60
N LYS A 118 -44.39 -4.16 -75.14
CA LYS A 118 -45.24 -5.06 -75.96
C LYS A 118 -46.44 -5.68 -75.22
N ARG A 119 -47.45 -4.87 -74.85
CA ARG A 119 -48.85 -5.26 -75.02
C ARG A 119 -49.54 -4.21 -75.90
N TYR A 120 -50.49 -4.64 -76.74
CA TYR A 120 -51.18 -3.75 -77.68
C TYR A 120 -52.01 -2.70 -76.92
N LEU A 121 -52.10 -1.49 -77.49
CA LEU A 121 -52.79 -0.30 -76.95
C LEU A 121 -52.06 0.41 -75.79
N GLY A 122 -51.19 1.35 -76.18
CA GLY A 122 -50.81 2.59 -75.50
C GLY A 122 -50.81 2.71 -73.96
N LEU A 123 -49.64 3.09 -73.42
CA LEU A 123 -49.38 3.60 -72.07
C LEU A 123 -49.58 2.60 -70.92
N GLY A 124 -48.47 2.02 -70.49
CA GLY A 124 -48.33 1.42 -69.16
C GLY A 124 -46.92 0.87 -69.01
N GLY A 125 -46.14 1.36 -68.03
CA GLY A 125 -44.97 0.62 -67.55
C GLY A 125 -45.43 -0.65 -66.82
N VAL A 126 -44.49 -1.44 -66.30
CA VAL A 126 -44.87 -2.47 -65.33
C VAL A 126 -45.32 -1.76 -64.05
N GLU A 127 -46.56 -2.00 -63.62
CA GLU A 127 -47.14 -1.33 -62.46
C GLU A 127 -46.44 -1.78 -61.17
N PRO A 128 -45.92 -0.86 -60.33
CA PRO A 128 -45.37 -1.22 -59.03
C PRO A 128 -46.35 -2.07 -58.22
N ARG A 129 -45.82 -3.02 -57.43
CA ARG A 129 -46.58 -3.95 -56.57
C ARG A 129 -47.48 -4.97 -57.30
N SER A 130 -47.43 -5.05 -58.64
CA SER A 130 -48.12 -6.10 -59.42
C SER A 130 -47.31 -7.41 -59.53
N ASP A 131 -47.97 -8.52 -59.86
CA ASP A 131 -47.33 -9.81 -60.14
C ASP A 131 -46.33 -9.73 -61.34
N ASP A 132 -46.65 -8.92 -62.35
CA ASP A 132 -45.77 -8.63 -63.49
C ASP A 132 -44.49 -7.89 -63.00
N CYS A 133 -44.59 -7.03 -61.96
CA CYS A 133 -43.46 -6.37 -61.29
C CYS A 133 -42.58 -7.36 -60.53
N HIS A 134 -43.17 -8.20 -59.67
CA HIS A 134 -42.42 -9.20 -58.91
C HIS A 134 -41.70 -10.17 -59.85
N THR A 135 -42.37 -10.64 -60.89
CA THR A 135 -41.78 -11.54 -61.91
C THR A 135 -40.58 -10.89 -62.60
N LEU A 136 -40.69 -9.62 -63.01
CA LEU A 136 -39.60 -8.87 -63.61
C LEU A 136 -38.42 -8.68 -62.64
N ILE A 137 -38.70 -8.40 -61.37
CA ILE A 137 -37.68 -8.21 -60.33
C ILE A 137 -36.97 -9.54 -59.99
N VAL A 138 -37.67 -10.67 -59.90
CA VAL A 138 -37.03 -12.00 -59.76
C VAL A 138 -36.05 -12.25 -60.91
N LEU A 139 -36.46 -12.00 -62.16
CA LEU A 139 -35.62 -12.17 -63.35
C LEU A 139 -34.44 -11.17 -63.42
N ALA A 140 -34.58 -10.01 -62.78
CA ALA A 140 -33.50 -9.04 -62.62
C ALA A 140 -32.49 -9.50 -61.54
N LEU A 141 -32.98 -9.99 -60.40
CA LEU A 141 -32.17 -10.43 -59.27
C LEU A 141 -31.47 -11.78 -59.49
N ASP A 142 -32.05 -12.74 -60.23
CA ASP A 142 -31.39 -14.04 -60.53
C ASP A 142 -30.03 -13.85 -61.24
N GLY A 143 -29.87 -12.78 -62.03
CA GLY A 143 -28.59 -12.45 -62.66
C GLY A 143 -27.53 -11.86 -61.72
N PHE A 144 -27.80 -11.81 -60.42
CA PHE A 144 -26.86 -11.48 -59.35
C PHE A 144 -26.63 -12.64 -58.35
N LYS A 145 -27.20 -13.83 -58.55
CA LYS A 145 -27.14 -14.94 -57.58
C LYS A 145 -25.73 -15.34 -57.13
N ASP A 146 -24.72 -15.15 -57.98
CA ASP A 146 -23.31 -15.45 -57.72
C ASP A 146 -22.54 -14.23 -57.13
N GLU A 147 -23.20 -13.06 -57.01
CA GLU A 147 -22.65 -11.78 -56.58
C GLU A 147 -23.43 -11.23 -55.38
N LEU A 148 -23.22 -11.80 -54.19
CA LEU A 148 -23.94 -11.48 -52.93
C LEU A 148 -24.20 -9.98 -52.70
N TRP A 149 -23.17 -9.14 -52.88
CA TRP A 149 -23.27 -7.68 -52.70
C TRP A 149 -24.09 -6.95 -53.78
N ALA A 150 -24.06 -7.45 -55.02
CA ALA A 150 -24.86 -6.90 -56.11
C ALA A 150 -26.32 -7.35 -55.99
N TYR A 151 -26.55 -8.59 -55.54
CA TYR A 151 -27.87 -9.11 -55.18
C TYR A 151 -28.47 -8.31 -54.03
N ALA A 152 -27.72 -8.12 -52.94
CA ALA A 152 -28.09 -7.26 -51.80
C ALA A 152 -28.46 -5.82 -52.23
N ALA A 153 -27.58 -5.16 -53.01
CA ALA A 153 -27.85 -3.81 -53.52
C ALA A 153 -29.10 -3.78 -54.43
N GLY A 154 -29.30 -4.80 -55.27
CA GLY A 154 -30.46 -4.96 -56.14
C GLY A 154 -31.76 -5.22 -55.37
N VAL A 155 -31.73 -5.99 -54.29
CA VAL A 155 -32.89 -6.23 -53.40
C VAL A 155 -33.30 -4.90 -52.74
N VAL A 156 -32.35 -4.16 -52.18
CA VAL A 156 -32.60 -2.84 -51.58
C VAL A 156 -33.15 -1.84 -52.61
N ALA A 157 -32.64 -1.87 -53.84
CA ALA A 157 -33.10 -1.03 -54.94
C ALA A 157 -34.55 -1.28 -55.37
N CYS A 158 -35.13 -2.42 -54.98
CA CYS A 158 -36.47 -2.85 -55.37
C CYS A 158 -37.54 -2.66 -54.29
N PHE A 159 -37.16 -2.37 -53.04
CA PHE A 159 -38.09 -2.32 -51.91
C PHE A 159 -39.31 -1.40 -52.15
N HIS A 160 -39.12 -0.22 -52.74
CA HIS A 160 -40.22 0.75 -52.93
C HIS A 160 -41.25 0.34 -53.99
N VAL A 161 -40.99 -0.69 -54.81
CA VAL A 161 -41.86 -1.13 -55.92
C VAL A 161 -42.40 -2.54 -55.79
N VAL A 162 -42.07 -3.25 -54.71
CA VAL A 162 -42.58 -4.61 -54.42
C VAL A 162 -43.69 -4.57 -53.35
N THR A 163 -44.42 -5.68 -53.21
CA THR A 163 -45.32 -5.88 -52.07
C THR A 163 -44.55 -6.33 -50.85
N ASP A 164 -45.17 -6.17 -49.69
CA ASP A 164 -44.60 -6.48 -48.39
C ASP A 164 -44.19 -7.95 -48.30
N ASP A 165 -45.08 -8.88 -48.68
CA ASP A 165 -44.80 -10.33 -48.76
C ASP A 165 -43.57 -10.65 -49.61
N TYR A 166 -43.40 -9.98 -50.76
CA TYR A 166 -42.26 -10.18 -51.63
C TYR A 166 -40.97 -9.63 -51.02
N MET A 167 -41.04 -8.45 -50.40
CA MET A 167 -39.91 -7.86 -49.66
C MET A 167 -39.44 -8.76 -48.52
N PHE A 168 -40.38 -9.24 -47.68
CA PHE A 168 -40.08 -10.17 -46.61
C PHE A 168 -39.48 -11.46 -47.18
N GLY A 169 -40.03 -12.02 -48.26
CA GLY A 169 -39.46 -13.17 -48.94
C GLY A 169 -38.02 -12.97 -49.46
N GLN A 170 -37.66 -11.78 -49.98
CA GLN A 170 -36.27 -11.51 -50.36
C GLN A 170 -35.33 -11.32 -49.15
N LEU A 171 -35.83 -10.76 -48.05
CA LEU A 171 -35.08 -10.68 -46.78
C LEU A 171 -34.88 -12.08 -46.17
N GLU A 172 -35.89 -12.94 -46.21
CA GLU A 172 -35.79 -14.35 -45.81
C GLU A 172 -34.75 -15.09 -46.66
N VAL A 173 -34.74 -14.92 -47.99
CA VAL A 173 -33.70 -15.50 -48.86
C VAL A 173 -32.30 -15.02 -48.48
N LEU A 174 -32.11 -13.72 -48.19
CA LEU A 174 -30.82 -13.18 -47.72
C LEU A 174 -30.41 -13.74 -46.34
N ARG A 175 -31.36 -13.94 -45.43
CA ARG A 175 -31.13 -14.55 -44.12
C ARG A 175 -30.75 -16.03 -44.26
N ASP A 176 -31.51 -16.80 -45.02
CA ASP A 176 -31.33 -18.24 -45.19
C ASP A 176 -30.01 -18.56 -45.93
N LEU A 177 -29.53 -17.63 -46.77
CA LEU A 177 -28.16 -17.69 -47.32
C LEU A 177 -27.05 -17.64 -46.24
N CYS A 178 -27.33 -17.26 -44.99
CA CYS A 178 -26.34 -17.31 -43.91
C CYS A 178 -26.06 -18.73 -43.40
N ASP A 179 -27.01 -19.66 -43.55
CA ASP A 179 -26.96 -20.96 -42.86
C ASP A 179 -25.79 -21.85 -43.31
N GLY A 180 -25.06 -22.40 -42.32
CA GLY A 180 -24.08 -23.47 -42.51
C GLY A 180 -22.73 -23.10 -43.15
N ASP A 181 -22.45 -21.82 -43.40
CA ASP A 181 -21.21 -21.38 -44.09
C ASP A 181 -20.08 -20.93 -43.13
N VAL A 182 -18.83 -21.18 -43.53
CA VAL A 182 -17.62 -20.57 -42.97
C VAL A 182 -17.68 -19.03 -43.06
N ASN A 183 -18.40 -18.49 -44.04
CA ASN A 183 -18.63 -17.05 -44.20
C ASN A 183 -19.86 -16.51 -43.43
N PHE A 184 -20.46 -17.26 -42.49
CA PHE A 184 -21.68 -16.84 -41.74
C PHE A 184 -21.61 -15.38 -41.28
N VAL A 185 -20.54 -15.01 -40.57
CA VAL A 185 -20.37 -13.67 -39.96
C VAL A 185 -20.48 -12.56 -41.02
N ARG A 186 -19.88 -12.78 -42.20
CA ARG A 186 -19.99 -11.85 -43.32
C ARG A 186 -21.42 -11.80 -43.84
N ARG A 187 -22.04 -12.94 -44.18
CA ARG A 187 -23.40 -12.95 -44.72
C ARG A 187 -24.43 -12.34 -43.76
N ALA A 188 -24.27 -12.58 -42.46
CA ALA A 188 -25.07 -11.95 -41.41
C ALA A 188 -24.87 -10.42 -41.37
N GLN A 189 -23.65 -9.93 -41.61
CA GLN A 189 -23.37 -8.50 -41.75
C GLN A 189 -24.15 -7.90 -42.92
N ASP A 190 -24.06 -8.54 -44.08
CA ASP A 190 -24.68 -8.12 -45.35
C ASP A 190 -26.22 -8.11 -45.19
N TYR A 191 -26.78 -9.15 -44.57
CA TYR A 191 -28.20 -9.25 -44.23
C TYR A 191 -28.67 -8.11 -43.31
N LEU A 192 -27.95 -7.87 -42.21
CA LEU A 192 -28.32 -6.83 -41.24
C LEU A 192 -28.22 -5.42 -41.82
N GLN A 193 -27.27 -5.17 -42.72
CA GLN A 193 -27.20 -3.91 -43.48
C GLN A 193 -28.40 -3.75 -44.43
N CYS A 194 -28.78 -4.80 -45.16
CA CYS A 194 -29.97 -4.80 -46.01
C CYS A 194 -31.24 -4.54 -45.21
N LEU A 195 -31.37 -5.14 -44.02
CA LEU A 195 -32.49 -4.90 -43.10
C LEU A 195 -32.53 -3.46 -42.58
N LEU A 196 -31.39 -2.89 -42.17
CA LEU A 196 -31.31 -1.48 -41.77
C LEU A 196 -31.68 -0.53 -42.91
N LEU A 197 -31.33 -0.88 -44.15
CA LEU A 197 -31.74 -0.17 -45.36
C LEU A 197 -33.23 -0.34 -45.68
N ALA A 198 -33.80 -1.52 -45.44
CA ALA A 198 -35.24 -1.76 -45.56
C ALA A 198 -36.02 -0.87 -44.58
N CYS A 199 -35.60 -0.84 -43.30
CA CYS A 199 -36.16 0.04 -42.28
C CYS A 199 -36.02 1.55 -42.61
N LYS A 200 -35.00 1.94 -43.39
CA LYS A 200 -34.79 3.32 -43.85
C LYS A 200 -35.64 3.66 -45.08
N ALA A 201 -35.80 2.71 -46.00
CA ALA A 201 -36.53 2.86 -47.26
C ALA A 201 -38.05 2.80 -47.07
N LEU A 202 -38.52 1.99 -46.14
CA LEU A 202 -39.93 1.71 -45.88
C LEU A 202 -40.28 1.78 -44.38
N PRO A 203 -40.20 2.97 -43.75
CA PRO A 203 -40.50 3.11 -42.32
C PRO A 203 -41.89 2.58 -41.94
N GLU A 204 -42.87 2.74 -42.83
CA GLU A 204 -44.29 2.35 -42.68
C GLU A 204 -44.51 0.84 -42.47
N TYR A 205 -43.61 0.01 -43.00
CA TYR A 205 -43.75 -1.45 -42.98
C TYR A 205 -42.87 -2.12 -41.92
N PHE A 206 -41.79 -1.44 -41.50
CA PHE A 206 -40.93 -1.85 -40.38
C PHE A 206 -41.22 -1.04 -39.11
N HIS A 207 -42.49 -0.67 -38.91
CA HIS A 207 -43.00 0.10 -37.76
C HIS A 207 -42.86 -0.59 -36.39
N THR A 208 -42.39 -1.84 -36.33
CA THR A 208 -42.13 -2.55 -35.08
C THR A 208 -41.13 -1.76 -34.22
N GLU A 209 -41.60 -1.17 -33.12
CA GLU A 209 -40.78 -0.38 -32.19
C GLU A 209 -39.47 -1.11 -31.87
N GLY A 210 -38.34 -0.51 -32.23
CA GLY A 210 -37.01 -1.02 -31.94
C GLY A 210 -36.42 -2.05 -32.92
N LEU A 211 -37.12 -2.54 -33.96
CA LEU A 211 -36.53 -3.52 -34.91
C LEU A 211 -35.23 -2.99 -35.56
N ARG A 212 -35.21 -1.70 -35.93
CA ARG A 212 -34.00 -1.02 -36.42
C ARG A 212 -32.87 -0.99 -35.38
N GLU A 213 -33.19 -0.79 -34.11
CA GLU A 213 -32.22 -0.81 -33.02
C GLU A 213 -31.70 -2.23 -32.78
N MET A 214 -32.55 -3.24 -32.87
CA MET A 214 -32.18 -4.65 -32.78
C MET A 214 -31.20 -5.03 -33.89
N ALA A 215 -31.49 -4.66 -35.14
CA ALA A 215 -30.59 -4.89 -36.27
C ALA A 215 -29.26 -4.16 -36.13
N LEU A 216 -29.26 -2.91 -35.64
CA LEU A 216 -28.04 -2.15 -35.38
C LEU A 216 -27.19 -2.80 -34.27
N ASN A 217 -27.81 -3.21 -33.17
CA ASN A 217 -27.13 -3.85 -32.05
C ASN A 217 -26.53 -5.22 -32.46
N LEU A 218 -27.24 -6.02 -33.24
CA LEU A 218 -26.71 -7.28 -33.76
C LEU A 218 -25.61 -7.07 -34.81
N LEU A 219 -25.69 -6.01 -35.63
CA LEU A 219 -24.61 -5.64 -36.56
C LEU A 219 -23.33 -5.21 -35.82
N LEU A 220 -23.46 -4.55 -34.67
CA LEU A 220 -22.32 -4.24 -33.79
C LEU A 220 -21.70 -5.52 -33.19
N VAL A 221 -22.49 -6.57 -32.95
CA VAL A 221 -21.96 -7.88 -32.52
C VAL A 221 -21.19 -8.54 -33.67
N VAL A 222 -21.76 -8.57 -34.87
CA VAL A 222 -21.13 -9.14 -36.07
C VAL A 222 -19.81 -8.46 -36.42
N THR A 223 -19.69 -7.15 -36.17
CA THR A 223 -18.49 -6.36 -36.45
C THR A 223 -17.48 -6.28 -35.30
N ASP A 224 -17.69 -7.05 -34.21
CA ASP A 224 -16.88 -7.06 -32.98
C ASP A 224 -16.70 -5.67 -32.32
N LYS A 225 -17.73 -4.81 -32.47
CA LYS A 225 -17.79 -3.44 -31.91
C LYS A 225 -18.75 -3.32 -30.72
N SER A 226 -19.56 -4.35 -30.45
CA SER A 226 -20.58 -4.31 -29.40
C SER A 226 -20.04 -4.61 -28.00
N LYS A 227 -20.75 -4.08 -27.00
CA LYS A 227 -20.71 -4.53 -25.60
C LYS A 227 -22.05 -5.18 -25.26
N LEU A 228 -22.13 -5.95 -24.17
CA LEU A 228 -23.36 -6.65 -23.77
C LEU A 228 -24.61 -5.76 -23.60
N PRO A 229 -24.52 -4.46 -23.21
CA PRO A 229 -25.65 -3.54 -23.26
C PRO A 229 -26.37 -3.47 -24.62
N ALA A 230 -25.67 -3.70 -25.73
CA ALA A 230 -26.29 -3.77 -27.07
C ALA A 230 -27.24 -4.97 -27.19
N ILE A 231 -26.85 -6.15 -26.68
CA ILE A 231 -27.72 -7.33 -26.65
C ILE A 231 -28.84 -7.16 -25.63
N MET A 232 -28.56 -6.52 -24.50
CA MET A 232 -29.61 -6.20 -23.53
C MET A 232 -30.67 -5.28 -24.12
N ALA A 233 -30.33 -4.28 -24.95
CA ALA A 233 -31.32 -3.45 -25.63
C ALA A 233 -32.31 -4.28 -26.48
N MET A 234 -31.87 -5.43 -27.02
CA MET A 234 -32.71 -6.34 -27.80
C MET A 234 -33.72 -7.16 -26.97
N HIS A 235 -33.61 -7.22 -25.63
CA HIS A 235 -34.39 -8.17 -24.82
C HIS A 235 -35.92 -7.99 -24.92
N LYS A 236 -36.39 -6.76 -25.15
CA LYS A 236 -37.81 -6.41 -25.27
C LYS A 236 -38.38 -6.70 -26.67
N LEU A 237 -37.56 -7.19 -27.59
CA LEU A 237 -37.83 -7.30 -29.03
C LEU A 237 -37.68 -8.72 -29.54
N VAL A 238 -36.69 -9.44 -29.00
CA VAL A 238 -36.46 -10.88 -29.26
C VAL A 238 -37.72 -11.69 -28.96
N GLY A 239 -38.22 -12.42 -29.95
CA GLY A 239 -39.41 -13.27 -29.82
C GLY A 239 -40.75 -12.53 -29.82
N LYS A 240 -40.80 -11.24 -30.18
CA LYS A 240 -42.06 -10.61 -30.61
C LYS A 240 -42.41 -11.08 -32.02
N GLU A 241 -43.67 -11.42 -32.26
CA GLU A 241 -44.17 -11.91 -33.56
C GLU A 241 -43.79 -10.98 -34.74
N ALA A 242 -43.96 -9.66 -34.56
CA ALA A 242 -43.59 -8.64 -35.55
C ALA A 242 -42.07 -8.42 -35.74
N CYS A 243 -41.22 -9.08 -34.95
CA CYS A 243 -39.77 -9.18 -35.19
C CYS A 243 -39.39 -10.55 -35.73
N GLU A 244 -40.05 -11.63 -35.31
CA GLU A 244 -39.63 -13.02 -35.53
C GLU A 244 -39.57 -13.41 -37.01
N GLN A 245 -40.46 -12.87 -37.85
CA GLN A 245 -40.44 -13.10 -39.31
C GLN A 245 -39.10 -12.68 -39.94
N VAL A 246 -38.53 -11.57 -39.47
CA VAL A 246 -37.37 -10.93 -40.09
C VAL A 246 -36.08 -11.22 -39.29
N MET A 247 -36.16 -11.21 -37.97
CA MET A 247 -35.04 -11.49 -37.07
C MET A 247 -35.41 -12.59 -36.07
N PRO A 248 -35.54 -13.85 -36.54
CA PRO A 248 -35.91 -14.96 -35.69
C PRO A 248 -34.87 -15.21 -34.60
N LEU A 249 -35.32 -15.71 -33.46
CA LEU A 249 -34.48 -16.00 -32.30
C LEU A 249 -33.26 -16.87 -32.66
N ASP A 250 -33.44 -17.87 -33.53
CA ASP A 250 -32.37 -18.78 -33.93
C ASP A 250 -31.31 -18.12 -34.82
N PHE A 251 -31.66 -17.11 -35.63
CA PHE A 251 -30.66 -16.30 -36.34
C PHE A 251 -29.81 -15.48 -35.34
N VAL A 252 -30.43 -14.91 -34.31
CA VAL A 252 -29.70 -14.19 -33.24
C VAL A 252 -28.76 -15.14 -32.50
N ARG A 253 -29.24 -16.32 -32.07
CA ARG A 253 -28.42 -17.35 -31.41
C ARG A 253 -27.22 -17.78 -32.26
N THR A 254 -27.47 -18.07 -33.53
CA THR A 254 -26.43 -18.50 -34.49
C THR A 254 -25.41 -17.38 -34.68
N THR A 255 -25.84 -16.13 -34.75
CA THR A 255 -24.95 -14.95 -34.80
C THR A 255 -24.06 -14.83 -33.56
N LEU A 256 -24.61 -14.98 -32.34
CA LEU A 256 -23.81 -14.98 -31.10
C LEU A 256 -22.80 -16.15 -31.05
N GLN A 257 -23.16 -17.30 -31.62
CA GLN A 257 -22.30 -18.48 -31.68
C GLN A 257 -21.14 -18.29 -32.68
N TYR A 258 -21.41 -17.91 -33.93
CA TYR A 258 -20.38 -17.76 -34.97
C TYR A 258 -19.45 -16.57 -34.73
N THR A 259 -19.88 -15.54 -34.00
CA THR A 259 -19.02 -14.43 -33.55
C THR A 259 -18.17 -14.79 -32.32
N ASN A 260 -18.33 -15.99 -31.74
CA ASN A 260 -17.74 -16.39 -30.46
C ASN A 260 -17.99 -15.36 -29.34
N TYR A 261 -19.18 -14.76 -29.32
CA TYR A 261 -19.48 -13.58 -28.49
C TYR A 261 -19.15 -13.79 -27.00
N LYS A 262 -19.53 -14.95 -26.47
CA LYS A 262 -19.22 -15.40 -25.10
C LYS A 262 -17.73 -15.35 -24.76
N ASP A 263 -16.87 -15.76 -25.68
CA ASP A 263 -15.43 -15.81 -25.48
C ASP A 263 -14.79 -14.43 -25.65
N ASN A 264 -15.31 -13.59 -26.55
CA ASN A 264 -14.91 -12.18 -26.68
C ASN A 264 -15.28 -11.41 -25.39
N LEU A 265 -16.48 -11.63 -24.86
CA LEU A 265 -16.94 -11.05 -23.60
C LEU A 265 -16.09 -11.55 -22.42
N GLN A 266 -15.80 -12.85 -22.31
CA GLN A 266 -14.92 -13.39 -21.26
C GLN A 266 -13.47 -12.86 -21.36
N ARG A 267 -12.93 -12.68 -22.58
CA ARG A 267 -11.61 -12.02 -22.77
C ARG A 267 -11.61 -10.57 -22.29
N THR A 268 -12.73 -9.86 -22.44
CA THR A 268 -12.91 -8.48 -21.93
C THR A 268 -13.11 -8.44 -20.42
N LEU A 269 -13.88 -9.37 -19.85
CA LEU A 269 -14.15 -9.44 -18.41
C LEU A 269 -12.94 -9.89 -17.59
N SER A 270 -12.18 -10.87 -18.08
CA SER A 270 -11.05 -11.47 -17.34
C SER A 270 -10.07 -10.46 -16.71
N PRO A 271 -9.54 -9.45 -17.42
CA PRO A 271 -8.68 -8.43 -16.80
C PRO A 271 -9.44 -7.58 -15.78
N LEU A 272 -10.67 -7.16 -16.09
CA LEU A 272 -11.50 -6.33 -15.20
C LEU A 272 -11.84 -7.05 -13.88
N LEU A 273 -12.09 -8.36 -13.94
CA LEU A 273 -12.31 -9.21 -12.76
C LEU A 273 -11.03 -9.38 -11.95
N LYS A 274 -9.88 -9.60 -12.62
CA LYS A 274 -8.57 -9.68 -11.94
C LYS A 274 -8.23 -8.36 -11.22
N GLU A 275 -8.55 -7.22 -11.82
CA GLU A 275 -8.33 -5.91 -11.22
C GLU A 275 -9.45 -5.48 -10.24
N ARG A 276 -10.61 -6.14 -10.22
CA ARG A 276 -11.81 -5.71 -9.47
C ARG A 276 -12.28 -4.31 -9.90
N ARG A 277 -12.28 -4.05 -11.21
CA ARG A 277 -12.87 -2.83 -11.84
C ARG A 277 -14.39 -2.97 -11.88
N TRP A 278 -15.02 -2.99 -10.71
CA TRP A 278 -16.43 -3.36 -10.59
C TRP A 278 -17.37 -2.42 -11.32
N ARG A 279 -17.04 -1.13 -11.50
CA ARG A 279 -17.87 -0.23 -12.29
C ARG A 279 -17.85 -0.62 -13.77
N GLN A 280 -16.68 -0.87 -14.34
CA GLN A 280 -16.56 -1.36 -15.72
C GLN A 280 -17.20 -2.75 -15.92
N VAL A 281 -17.10 -3.65 -14.94
CA VAL A 281 -17.81 -4.95 -14.98
C VAL A 281 -19.32 -4.74 -14.92
N TYR A 282 -19.82 -3.79 -14.12
CA TYR A 282 -21.25 -3.45 -14.04
C TYR A 282 -21.75 -2.76 -15.31
N ASP A 283 -20.95 -1.91 -15.96
CA ASP A 283 -21.29 -1.31 -17.27
C ASP A 283 -21.31 -2.35 -18.42
N LEU A 284 -20.68 -3.52 -18.22
CA LEU A 284 -20.79 -4.66 -19.12
C LEU A 284 -21.96 -5.59 -18.76
N LEU A 285 -22.12 -5.97 -17.49
CA LEU A 285 -23.02 -7.06 -17.07
C LEU A 285 -24.30 -6.61 -16.34
N GLY A 286 -24.37 -5.35 -15.91
CA GLY A 286 -25.46 -4.80 -15.13
C GLY A 286 -26.79 -4.88 -15.89
N GLY A 287 -27.81 -5.45 -15.24
CA GLY A 287 -29.15 -5.64 -15.83
C GLY A 287 -29.38 -6.98 -16.53
N LEU A 288 -28.45 -7.96 -16.40
CA LEU A 288 -28.65 -9.35 -16.85
C LEU A 288 -29.96 -9.98 -16.33
N ASP A 289 -30.49 -9.53 -15.19
CA ASP A 289 -31.79 -10.00 -14.68
C ASP A 289 -32.96 -9.68 -15.62
N GLN A 290 -32.92 -8.58 -16.37
CA GLN A 290 -33.95 -8.24 -17.36
C GLN A 290 -34.02 -9.28 -18.48
N LEU A 291 -32.86 -9.78 -18.93
CA LEU A 291 -32.77 -10.89 -19.88
C LEU A 291 -33.27 -12.22 -19.29
N ARG A 292 -33.08 -12.44 -17.98
CA ARG A 292 -33.55 -13.64 -17.27
C ARG A 292 -35.07 -13.69 -17.12
N GLN A 293 -35.70 -12.54 -16.93
CA GLN A 293 -37.15 -12.41 -16.74
C GLN A 293 -37.97 -12.61 -18.04
N HIS A 294 -37.40 -12.36 -19.22
CA HIS A 294 -38.10 -12.47 -20.50
C HIS A 294 -37.83 -13.84 -21.18
N GLU A 295 -38.87 -14.65 -21.42
CA GLU A 295 -38.71 -16.05 -21.84
C GLU A 295 -37.84 -16.22 -23.11
N SER A 296 -38.14 -15.48 -24.17
CA SER A 296 -37.43 -15.56 -25.44
C SER A 296 -35.97 -15.09 -25.32
N ALA A 297 -35.71 -14.08 -24.50
CA ALA A 297 -34.36 -13.52 -24.32
C ALA A 297 -33.51 -14.38 -23.38
N ARG A 298 -34.13 -15.06 -22.40
CA ARG A 298 -33.48 -16.05 -21.54
C ARG A 298 -32.81 -17.17 -22.35
N ARG A 299 -33.37 -17.54 -23.51
CA ARG A 299 -32.81 -18.54 -24.44
C ARG A 299 -31.49 -18.09 -25.11
N LEU A 300 -31.18 -16.79 -25.09
CA LEU A 300 -29.89 -16.25 -25.56
C LEU A 300 -28.77 -16.37 -24.52
N LEU A 301 -29.09 -16.39 -23.23
CA LEU A 301 -28.10 -16.30 -22.15
C LEU A 301 -26.94 -17.32 -22.21
N PRO A 302 -27.14 -18.62 -22.58
CA PRO A 302 -26.04 -19.59 -22.69
C PRO A 302 -24.98 -19.24 -23.76
N TYR A 303 -25.36 -18.43 -24.75
CA TYR A 303 -24.51 -17.90 -25.83
C TYR A 303 -23.80 -16.59 -25.44
N ILE A 304 -24.12 -16.04 -24.27
CA ILE A 304 -23.57 -14.78 -23.75
C ILE A 304 -22.60 -15.08 -22.61
N LEU A 305 -22.98 -15.94 -21.66
CA LEU A 305 -22.16 -16.29 -20.48
C LEU A 305 -22.18 -17.80 -20.19
N PRO A 306 -21.22 -18.33 -19.41
CA PRO A 306 -21.29 -19.69 -18.88
C PRO A 306 -22.52 -19.88 -17.97
N GLU A 307 -23.23 -21.00 -18.13
CA GLU A 307 -24.52 -21.22 -17.46
C GLU A 307 -24.45 -21.12 -15.93
N ALA A 308 -23.39 -21.68 -15.34
CA ALA A 308 -23.12 -21.61 -13.91
C ALA A 308 -22.92 -20.18 -13.36
N GLN A 309 -22.53 -19.21 -14.20
CA GLN A 309 -22.28 -17.82 -13.78
C GLN A 309 -23.51 -16.91 -13.92
N ILE A 310 -24.48 -17.27 -14.77
CA ILE A 310 -25.67 -16.43 -15.03
C ILE A 310 -26.47 -16.10 -13.76
N PRO A 311 -26.76 -17.05 -12.84
CA PRO A 311 -27.51 -16.74 -11.63
C PRO A 311 -26.81 -15.71 -10.73
N MET A 312 -25.49 -15.82 -10.59
CA MET A 312 -24.65 -14.91 -9.81
C MET A 312 -24.65 -13.48 -10.39
N TRP A 313 -24.46 -13.35 -11.71
CA TRP A 313 -24.47 -12.05 -12.37
C TRP A 313 -25.87 -11.41 -12.40
N ALA A 314 -26.93 -12.22 -12.48
CA ALA A 314 -28.31 -11.74 -12.45
C ALA A 314 -28.78 -11.33 -11.05
N SER A 315 -28.20 -11.86 -9.95
CA SER A 315 -28.52 -11.41 -8.60
C SER A 315 -27.75 -10.17 -8.16
N TRP A 316 -26.61 -9.86 -8.82
CA TRP A 316 -25.69 -8.81 -8.40
C TRP A 316 -26.28 -7.39 -8.50
N SER A 317 -26.25 -6.67 -7.38
CA SER A 317 -26.75 -5.30 -7.22
C SER A 317 -25.81 -4.51 -6.30
N PRO A 318 -24.68 -4.00 -6.83
CA PRO A 318 -23.73 -3.18 -6.09
C PRO A 318 -24.27 -1.77 -5.84
N ASN A 319 -23.68 -1.06 -4.88
CA ASN A 319 -23.75 0.40 -4.80
C ASN A 319 -22.95 1.01 -5.97
N THR A 320 -23.65 1.61 -6.93
CA THR A 320 -23.07 2.18 -8.16
C THR A 320 -22.13 3.35 -7.91
N ASP A 321 -22.43 4.18 -6.91
CA ASP A 321 -21.69 5.43 -6.65
C ASP A 321 -20.34 5.09 -6.00
N ARG A 322 -20.36 4.12 -5.07
CA ARG A 322 -19.18 3.52 -4.44
C ARG A 322 -18.24 2.89 -5.46
N ILE A 323 -18.73 1.96 -6.29
CA ILE A 323 -17.86 1.29 -7.29
C ILE A 323 -17.31 2.27 -8.33
N SER A 324 -18.01 3.37 -8.62
CA SER A 324 -17.49 4.47 -9.44
C SER A 324 -16.36 5.24 -8.73
N ALA A 325 -16.52 5.58 -7.45
CA ALA A 325 -15.46 6.21 -6.66
C ALA A 325 -14.21 5.32 -6.53
N TRP A 326 -14.39 4.00 -6.48
CA TRP A 326 -13.30 3.03 -6.37
C TRP A 326 -12.53 2.76 -7.68
N GLU A 327 -12.88 3.40 -8.80
CA GLU A 327 -12.04 3.43 -10.01
C GLU A 327 -11.09 4.63 -10.07
N ASN A 328 -11.00 5.43 -8.99
CA ASN A 328 -10.02 6.50 -8.84
C ASN A 328 -8.56 5.96 -8.91
N PRO A 329 -7.66 6.56 -9.72
CA PRO A 329 -6.26 6.14 -9.83
C PRO A 329 -5.48 6.06 -8.51
N VAL A 330 -5.87 6.80 -7.46
CA VAL A 330 -5.23 6.72 -6.14
C VAL A 330 -5.27 5.31 -5.53
N LEU A 331 -6.21 4.47 -5.98
CA LEU A 331 -6.37 3.09 -5.51
C LEU A 331 -5.53 2.08 -6.29
N ASP A 332 -4.93 2.47 -7.42
CA ASP A 332 -4.26 1.50 -8.30
C ASP A 332 -2.96 0.94 -7.67
N GLU A 333 -2.25 1.72 -6.84
CA GLU A 333 -1.10 1.21 -6.06
C GLU A 333 -1.50 0.25 -4.92
N PHE A 334 -2.77 0.26 -4.51
CA PHE A 334 -3.31 -0.54 -3.40
C PHE A 334 -4.23 -1.68 -3.85
N ARG A 335 -4.48 -1.81 -5.15
CA ARG A 335 -5.60 -2.58 -5.70
C ARG A 335 -5.55 -4.08 -5.37
N ASP A 336 -4.36 -4.67 -5.31
CA ASP A 336 -4.16 -6.06 -4.90
C ASP A 336 -4.38 -6.25 -3.38
N SER A 337 -3.86 -5.33 -2.55
CA SER A 337 -4.05 -5.36 -1.09
C SER A 337 -5.52 -5.18 -0.70
N LEU A 338 -6.24 -4.30 -1.43
CA LEU A 338 -7.66 -3.98 -1.20
C LEU A 338 -8.63 -4.93 -1.88
N ALA A 339 -8.17 -5.92 -2.65
CA ALA A 339 -9.03 -6.92 -3.27
C ALA A 339 -10.10 -7.51 -2.31
N PRO A 340 -9.79 -7.87 -1.04
CA PRO A 340 -10.80 -8.38 -0.12
C PRO A 340 -11.90 -7.39 0.26
N ILE A 341 -11.64 -6.08 0.16
CA ILE A 341 -12.62 -5.00 0.39
C ILE A 341 -13.47 -4.81 -0.86
N PHE A 342 -12.83 -4.76 -2.04
CA PHE A 342 -13.55 -4.64 -3.30
C PHE A 342 -14.48 -5.83 -3.53
N ASP A 343 -14.05 -7.05 -3.21
CA ASP A 343 -14.84 -8.26 -3.37
C ASP A 343 -16.17 -8.20 -2.57
N LEU A 344 -16.26 -7.47 -1.44
CA LEU A 344 -17.49 -7.32 -0.63
C LEU A 344 -18.64 -6.61 -1.36
N GLU A 345 -18.34 -5.72 -2.32
CA GLU A 345 -19.32 -5.06 -3.19
C GLU A 345 -19.51 -5.84 -4.52
N GLY A 346 -18.65 -6.82 -4.79
CA GLY A 346 -18.71 -7.72 -5.93
C GLY A 346 -19.89 -8.73 -5.88
N PRO A 347 -20.04 -9.56 -6.92
CA PRO A 347 -21.11 -10.54 -7.04
C PRO A 347 -20.96 -11.71 -6.04
N ASP A 348 -22.07 -12.35 -5.67
CA ASP A 348 -22.06 -13.50 -4.76
C ASP A 348 -21.53 -14.78 -5.44
N SER A 349 -20.20 -14.91 -5.46
CA SER A 349 -19.49 -16.10 -5.93
C SER A 349 -19.63 -17.33 -5.03
N GLY A 350 -20.20 -17.18 -3.83
CA GLY A 350 -20.43 -18.28 -2.88
C GLY A 350 -21.63 -19.18 -3.22
N GLY A 351 -22.37 -18.88 -4.29
CA GLY A 351 -23.54 -19.67 -4.72
C GLY A 351 -24.81 -19.41 -3.92
N GLY A 352 -24.80 -18.47 -2.96
CA GLY A 352 -25.98 -18.06 -2.19
C GLY A 352 -26.97 -17.19 -2.97
N LEU A 353 -26.58 -16.73 -4.18
CA LEU A 353 -27.34 -15.84 -5.06
C LEU A 353 -27.83 -14.56 -4.36
N ARG A 354 -27.02 -14.05 -3.42
CA ARG A 354 -27.25 -12.76 -2.77
C ARG A 354 -26.95 -11.59 -3.70
N ARG A 355 -27.31 -10.38 -3.25
CA ARG A 355 -27.14 -9.14 -4.02
C ARG A 355 -25.68 -8.74 -4.12
N ARG A 356 -24.90 -8.91 -3.05
CA ARG A 356 -23.46 -8.65 -3.01
C ARG A 356 -22.77 -9.75 -2.19
N TYR A 357 -21.48 -9.94 -2.40
CA TYR A 357 -20.72 -10.97 -1.70
C TYR A 357 -20.76 -10.80 -0.17
N ARG A 358 -20.76 -9.56 0.36
CA ARG A 358 -20.88 -9.33 1.81
C ARG A 358 -22.17 -9.85 2.45
N ASP A 359 -23.23 -10.00 1.66
CA ASP A 359 -24.52 -10.51 2.12
C ASP A 359 -24.52 -12.05 2.27
N SER A 360 -23.49 -12.74 1.76
CA SER A 360 -23.28 -14.20 1.86
C SER A 360 -22.01 -14.60 2.63
N SER A 361 -20.96 -13.77 2.60
CA SER A 361 -19.63 -14.09 3.10
C SER A 361 -18.89 -12.84 3.62
N PRO A 362 -18.23 -12.89 4.79
CA PRO A 362 -17.35 -11.84 5.27
C PRO A 362 -15.97 -11.82 4.59
N GLY A 363 -15.79 -12.61 3.51
CA GLY A 363 -14.52 -12.72 2.79
C GLY A 363 -13.38 -13.18 3.69
N VAL A 364 -12.27 -12.43 3.69
CA VAL A 364 -11.04 -12.81 4.43
C VAL A 364 -11.14 -12.65 5.95
N PHE A 365 -12.15 -11.93 6.46
CA PHE A 365 -12.26 -11.60 7.89
C PHE A 365 -12.88 -12.73 8.74
N GLY A 366 -13.40 -13.79 8.09
CA GLY A 366 -13.91 -14.98 8.76
C GLY A 366 -15.31 -14.83 9.37
N GLN A 367 -15.98 -15.96 9.60
CA GLN A 367 -17.41 -16.03 9.95
C GLN A 367 -17.77 -15.39 11.31
N GLY A 368 -16.80 -15.20 12.21
CA GLY A 368 -17.04 -14.53 13.49
C GLY A 368 -17.51 -13.07 13.35
N VAL A 369 -17.15 -12.40 12.26
CA VAL A 369 -17.55 -11.01 11.97
C VAL A 369 -19.07 -10.88 11.83
N LEU A 370 -19.76 -11.90 11.28
CA LEU A 370 -21.22 -11.89 11.12
C LEU A 370 -21.97 -12.05 12.46
N GLN A 371 -21.27 -12.44 13.53
CA GLN A 371 -21.85 -12.63 14.87
C GLN A 371 -21.67 -11.40 15.77
N LEU A 372 -20.93 -10.38 15.31
CA LEU A 372 -20.74 -9.14 16.08
C LEU A 372 -22.08 -8.40 16.22
N PRO A 373 -22.34 -7.77 17.39
CA PRO A 373 -23.55 -6.99 17.59
C PRO A 373 -23.58 -5.82 16.61
N ARG A 374 -24.77 -5.42 16.14
CA ARG A 374 -24.92 -4.23 15.31
C ARG A 374 -24.65 -2.96 16.12
N ARG A 375 -24.09 -1.95 15.47
CA ARG A 375 -23.94 -0.58 15.99
C ARG A 375 -24.85 0.32 15.16
N ASP A 376 -25.66 1.15 15.81
CA ASP A 376 -26.55 2.12 15.14
C ASP A 376 -27.45 1.51 14.04
N ASN A 377 -27.85 0.24 14.25
CA ASN A 377 -28.56 -0.68 13.34
C ASN A 377 -27.77 -1.24 12.13
N ASP A 378 -26.55 -0.78 11.89
CA ASP A 378 -25.68 -1.22 10.80
C ASP A 378 -24.91 -2.50 11.14
N TYR A 379 -24.64 -3.29 10.08
CA TYR A 379 -23.69 -4.39 10.14
C TYR A 379 -22.27 -3.87 9.92
N ILE A 380 -21.30 -4.46 10.62
CA ILE A 380 -19.89 -4.07 10.51
C ILE A 380 -19.33 -4.18 9.08
N LEU A 381 -19.86 -5.07 8.24
CA LEU A 381 -19.47 -5.20 6.82
C LEU A 381 -20.05 -4.09 5.92
N ASP A 382 -21.14 -3.43 6.30
CA ASP A 382 -21.60 -2.22 5.62
C ASP A 382 -20.77 -1.02 6.09
N HIS A 383 -20.53 -0.94 7.40
CA HIS A 383 -19.83 0.16 8.06
C HIS A 383 -18.34 0.24 7.65
N VAL A 384 -17.63 -0.90 7.56
CA VAL A 384 -16.23 -0.93 7.07
C VAL A 384 -16.09 -0.39 5.66
N LEU A 385 -17.10 -0.57 4.80
CA LEU A 385 -17.09 -0.02 3.44
C LEU A 385 -17.34 1.48 3.43
N THR A 386 -18.22 1.99 4.30
CA THR A 386 -18.41 3.43 4.48
C THR A 386 -17.15 4.11 5.00
N VAL A 387 -16.46 3.49 5.96
CA VAL A 387 -15.20 3.99 6.50
C VAL A 387 -14.07 3.92 5.46
N PHE A 388 -14.06 2.88 4.62
CA PHE A 388 -13.17 2.81 3.46
C PHE A 388 -13.46 3.92 2.43
N ASP A 389 -14.74 4.22 2.13
CA ASP A 389 -15.10 5.34 1.25
C ASP A 389 -14.56 6.68 1.79
N CYS A 390 -14.63 6.90 3.10
CA CYS A 390 -14.03 8.06 3.77
C CYS A 390 -12.48 8.06 3.68
N ALA A 391 -11.83 6.89 3.79
CA ALA A 391 -10.39 6.77 3.61
C ALA A 391 -9.96 7.10 2.17
N VAL A 392 -10.72 6.65 1.16
CA VAL A 392 -10.49 6.99 -0.25
C VAL A 392 -10.62 8.50 -0.48
N ALA A 393 -11.60 9.16 0.14
CA ALA A 393 -11.77 10.60 0.06
C ALA A 393 -10.63 11.41 0.75
N LYS A 394 -10.01 10.85 1.80
CA LYS A 394 -8.85 11.45 2.50
C LYS A 394 -7.50 11.19 1.80
N GLY A 395 -7.36 10.12 1.03
CA GLY A 395 -6.22 9.85 0.15
C GLY A 395 -5.27 8.75 0.63
N ALA A 396 -4.09 8.67 0.00
CA ALA A 396 -3.18 7.51 0.08
C ALA A 396 -2.78 7.09 1.51
N GLU A 397 -2.42 8.03 2.39
CA GLU A 397 -2.02 7.69 3.77
C GLU A 397 -3.18 7.12 4.60
N ALA A 398 -4.41 7.59 4.37
CA ALA A 398 -5.62 7.06 4.99
C ALA A 398 -5.95 5.64 4.47
N ILE A 399 -5.72 5.39 3.18
CA ILE A 399 -5.86 4.06 2.59
C ILE A 399 -4.81 3.09 3.18
N ARG A 400 -3.56 3.53 3.37
CA ARG A 400 -2.49 2.72 4.02
C ARG A 400 -2.85 2.35 5.45
N LEU A 401 -3.28 3.34 6.25
CA LEU A 401 -3.72 3.11 7.64
C LEU A 401 -4.89 2.10 7.70
N PHE A 402 -5.89 2.26 6.82
CA PHE A 402 -7.00 1.32 6.70
C PHE A 402 -6.51 -0.10 6.40
N ILE A 403 -5.57 -0.25 5.46
CA ILE A 403 -4.98 -1.54 5.08
C ILE A 403 -4.26 -2.19 6.27
N SER A 404 -3.42 -1.46 7.01
CA SER A 404 -2.66 -2.03 8.13
C SER A 404 -3.46 -2.27 9.41
N LEU A 405 -4.55 -1.55 9.64
CA LEU A 405 -5.47 -1.83 10.75
C LEU A 405 -6.46 -2.96 10.45
N CYS A 406 -7.05 -3.00 9.26
CA CYS A 406 -8.14 -3.92 8.94
C CYS A 406 -7.69 -5.11 8.08
N VAL A 407 -6.94 -4.87 6.99
CA VAL A 407 -6.80 -5.82 5.89
C VAL A 407 -5.59 -6.75 6.04
N GLU A 408 -4.40 -6.21 6.31
CA GLU A 408 -3.17 -6.99 6.55
C GLU A 408 -3.32 -7.96 7.74
N PRO A 409 -3.89 -7.56 8.90
CA PRO A 409 -4.10 -8.47 10.03
C PRO A 409 -5.27 -9.45 9.82
N LYS A 410 -6.14 -9.16 8.83
CA LYS A 410 -7.42 -9.85 8.56
C LYS A 410 -8.37 -9.85 9.77
N THR A 411 -8.29 -8.84 10.62
CA THR A 411 -9.15 -8.68 11.81
C THR A 411 -10.08 -7.50 11.63
N LEU A 412 -11.39 -7.76 11.64
CA LEU A 412 -12.43 -6.74 11.60
C LEU A 412 -13.30 -6.84 12.86
N ASN A 413 -13.29 -5.78 13.66
CA ASN A 413 -14.14 -5.60 14.83
C ASN A 413 -14.42 -4.09 15.04
N TRP A 414 -15.37 -3.74 15.91
CA TRP A 414 -15.77 -2.34 16.12
C TRP A 414 -14.64 -1.43 16.61
N GLN A 415 -13.70 -1.95 17.42
CA GLN A 415 -12.54 -1.19 17.91
C GLN A 415 -11.56 -0.82 16.78
N VAL A 416 -11.37 -1.72 15.81
CA VAL A 416 -10.57 -1.45 14.60
C VAL A 416 -11.24 -0.38 13.73
N ILE A 417 -12.58 -0.39 13.64
CA ILE A 417 -13.30 0.66 12.91
C ILE A 417 -13.18 2.01 13.62
N GLU A 418 -13.41 2.07 14.94
CA GLU A 418 -13.25 3.29 15.75
C GLU A 418 -11.85 3.90 15.63
N GLN A 419 -10.80 3.07 15.56
CA GLN A 419 -9.42 3.51 15.30
C GLN A 419 -9.27 4.21 13.96
N ILE A 420 -9.82 3.62 12.89
CA ILE A 420 -9.73 4.20 11.54
C ILE A 420 -10.56 5.49 11.50
N GLU A 421 -11.82 5.47 11.93
CA GLU A 421 -12.70 6.64 11.95
C GLU A 421 -12.07 7.81 12.71
N ALA A 422 -11.53 7.57 13.90
CA ALA A 422 -10.88 8.59 14.69
C ALA A 422 -9.65 9.18 13.98
N ALA A 423 -8.82 8.36 13.33
CA ALA A 423 -7.71 8.86 12.53
C ALA A 423 -8.17 9.67 11.30
N LEU A 424 -9.29 9.29 10.66
CA LEU A 424 -9.88 10.05 9.55
C LEU A 424 -10.42 11.43 9.97
N THR A 425 -10.63 11.68 11.27
CA THR A 425 -10.95 13.05 11.76
C THR A 425 -9.76 14.01 11.69
N LEU A 426 -8.53 13.52 11.53
CA LEU A 426 -7.36 14.38 11.35
C LEU A 426 -7.39 15.09 9.99
N ASP A 427 -7.01 16.37 9.97
CA ASP A 427 -6.95 17.18 8.76
C ASP A 427 -5.65 16.97 7.98
N SER A 428 -4.55 16.63 8.66
CA SER A 428 -3.23 16.46 8.02
C SER A 428 -2.98 15.02 7.56
N PRO A 429 -2.72 14.76 6.27
CA PRO A 429 -2.31 13.44 5.79
C PRO A 429 -1.01 12.93 6.41
N SER A 430 -0.09 13.83 6.82
CA SER A 430 1.16 13.43 7.50
C SER A 430 0.90 12.73 8.82
N ASP A 431 -0.14 13.16 9.52
CA ASP A 431 -0.43 12.70 10.89
C ASP A 431 -1.12 11.34 10.83
N ILE A 432 -1.97 11.14 9.81
CA ILE A 432 -2.54 9.83 9.46
C ILE A 432 -1.42 8.85 9.06
N GLY A 433 -0.46 9.27 8.24
CA GLY A 433 0.71 8.45 7.87
C GLY A 433 1.63 8.13 9.06
N ALA A 434 1.78 9.06 10.00
CA ALA A 434 2.51 8.82 11.25
C ALA A 434 1.79 7.83 12.18
N LEU A 435 0.45 7.82 12.21
CA LEU A 435 -0.33 6.80 12.90
C LEU A 435 -0.19 5.43 12.22
N ASP A 436 -0.15 5.34 10.89
CA ASP A 436 0.13 4.07 10.17
C ASP A 436 1.53 3.54 10.50
N ALA A 437 2.54 4.40 10.43
CA ALA A 437 3.91 4.05 10.83
C ALA A 437 3.98 3.56 12.28
N TYR A 438 3.20 4.14 13.19
CA TYR A 438 3.08 3.70 14.58
C TYR A 438 2.37 2.34 14.71
N VAL A 439 1.27 2.11 13.99
CA VAL A 439 0.57 0.81 13.96
C VAL A 439 1.51 -0.31 13.51
N ARG A 440 2.21 -0.11 12.38
CA ARG A 440 3.22 -1.06 11.87
C ARG A 440 4.38 -1.25 12.87
N ALA A 441 4.81 -0.18 13.53
CA ALA A 441 5.88 -0.20 14.53
C ALA A 441 5.56 -1.01 15.80
N ILE A 442 4.30 -1.25 16.14
CA ILE A 442 3.94 -2.09 17.31
C ILE A 442 4.36 -3.55 17.11
N THR A 443 4.28 -4.04 15.88
CA THR A 443 4.65 -5.40 15.46
C THR A 443 6.11 -5.53 15.02
N GLU A 444 6.76 -4.42 14.67
CA GLU A 444 8.15 -4.39 14.22
C GLU A 444 9.14 -4.76 15.34
N SER A 445 10.19 -5.46 14.96
CA SER A 445 11.30 -5.89 15.83
C SER A 445 12.44 -4.87 15.87
N ASP A 446 12.64 -4.14 14.77
CA ASP A 446 13.69 -3.15 14.59
C ASP A 446 13.48 -1.91 15.50
N THR A 447 14.43 -1.69 16.40
CA THR A 447 14.33 -0.56 17.36
C THR A 447 14.58 0.79 16.68
N LEU A 448 15.31 0.83 15.56
CA LEU A 448 15.61 2.06 14.82
C LEU A 448 14.38 2.65 14.12
N LYS A 449 13.52 1.80 13.56
CA LYS A 449 12.28 2.24 12.88
C LYS A 449 11.14 2.52 13.86
N THR A 450 11.15 1.87 15.01
CA THR A 450 10.07 2.00 16.00
C THR A 450 10.18 3.28 16.83
N MET A 451 11.39 3.74 17.21
CA MET A 451 11.52 4.98 17.99
C MET A 451 10.92 6.23 17.31
N PRO A 452 11.21 6.57 16.04
CA PRO A 452 10.66 7.76 15.39
C PRO A 452 9.13 7.69 15.25
N SER A 453 8.60 6.51 14.95
CA SER A 453 7.16 6.26 14.80
C SER A 453 6.42 6.47 16.12
N PHE A 454 6.94 5.94 17.23
CA PHE A 454 6.38 6.16 18.56
C PHE A 454 6.49 7.63 18.99
N THR A 455 7.63 8.29 18.75
CA THR A 455 7.84 9.71 19.08
C THR A 455 6.85 10.61 18.36
N THR A 456 6.67 10.40 17.05
CA THR A 456 5.74 11.20 16.23
C THR A 456 4.29 10.96 16.63
N ALA A 457 3.89 9.70 16.83
CA ALA A 457 2.54 9.38 17.29
C ALA A 457 2.24 9.96 18.68
N LEU A 458 3.19 9.95 19.63
CA LEU A 458 2.98 10.57 20.95
C LEU A 458 2.62 12.05 20.85
N HIS A 459 3.27 12.82 19.96
CA HIS A 459 2.92 14.21 19.72
C HIS A 459 1.49 14.37 19.17
N ILE A 460 1.08 13.52 18.23
CA ILE A 460 -0.29 13.52 17.66
C ILE A 460 -1.34 13.15 18.72
N LEU A 461 -1.07 12.13 19.55
CA LEU A 461 -1.96 11.73 20.65
C LEU A 461 -2.02 12.78 21.76
N GLU A 462 -0.96 13.57 21.95
CA GLU A 462 -0.97 14.68 22.89
C GLU A 462 -1.83 15.83 22.36
N SER A 463 -1.65 16.25 21.11
CA SER A 463 -2.44 17.32 20.49
C SER A 463 -3.90 16.97 20.24
N SER A 464 -4.21 15.68 20.08
CA SER A 464 -5.57 15.19 19.77
C SER A 464 -6.05 14.16 20.82
N PRO A 465 -6.56 14.63 21.99
CA PRO A 465 -6.93 13.74 23.10
C PRO A 465 -7.94 12.64 22.78
N GLY A 466 -8.83 12.86 21.79
CA GLY A 466 -9.78 11.86 21.32
C GLY A 466 -9.15 10.59 20.74
N LEU A 467 -7.87 10.65 20.32
CA LEU A 467 -7.13 9.49 19.82
C LEU A 467 -6.52 8.63 20.95
N ARG A 468 -6.44 9.14 22.19
CA ARG A 468 -5.76 8.45 23.30
C ARG A 468 -6.44 7.11 23.69
N PRO A 469 -7.77 6.96 23.72
CA PRO A 469 -8.39 5.65 23.99
C PRO A 469 -8.14 4.65 22.85
N VAL A 470 -8.30 5.10 21.60
CA VAL A 470 -8.27 4.22 20.41
C VAL A 470 -6.87 3.84 19.95
N PHE A 471 -5.87 4.72 20.05
CA PHE A 471 -4.47 4.41 19.70
C PHE A 471 -3.56 4.25 20.92
N GLY A 472 -3.86 4.88 22.05
CA GLY A 472 -3.05 4.77 23.27
C GLY A 472 -3.39 3.56 24.12
N GLU A 473 -4.64 3.46 24.58
CA GLU A 473 -5.07 2.40 25.51
C GLU A 473 -5.27 1.05 24.80
N ALA A 474 -6.03 1.04 23.70
CA ALA A 474 -6.31 -0.16 22.92
C ALA A 474 -5.03 -0.90 22.46
N LEU A 475 -4.07 -0.14 21.93
CA LEU A 475 -2.77 -0.65 21.46
C LEU A 475 -1.72 -0.74 22.57
N LYS A 476 -2.10 -0.52 23.84
CA LYS A 476 -1.27 -0.69 25.02
C LYS A 476 0.03 0.14 24.96
N LEU A 477 -0.02 1.34 24.38
CA LEU A 477 1.12 2.24 24.15
C LEU A 477 2.01 2.39 25.40
N LYS A 478 1.38 2.56 26.56
CA LYS A 478 2.01 2.63 27.90
C LYS A 478 3.00 1.51 28.22
N PHE A 479 2.75 0.30 27.69
CA PHE A 479 3.63 -0.86 27.84
C PHE A 479 4.62 -0.96 26.68
N HIS A 480 4.16 -0.74 25.45
CA HIS A 480 4.98 -0.85 24.25
C HIS A 480 6.08 0.23 24.21
N ALA A 481 5.77 1.49 24.48
CA ALA A 481 6.72 2.59 24.42
C ALA A 481 7.84 2.44 25.46
N ARG A 482 7.50 2.09 26.71
CA ARG A 482 8.48 1.76 27.75
C ARG A 482 9.37 0.58 27.35
N ARG A 483 8.83 -0.43 26.66
CA ARG A 483 9.59 -1.58 26.15
C ARG A 483 10.52 -1.21 24.99
N VAL A 484 10.07 -0.38 24.05
CA VAL A 484 10.88 0.15 22.94
C VAL A 484 12.02 1.00 23.50
N LEU A 485 11.72 1.96 24.38
CA LEU A 485 12.73 2.80 25.01
C LEU A 485 13.76 1.96 25.81
N TYR A 486 13.32 1.01 26.64
CA TYR A 486 14.24 0.13 27.37
C TYR A 486 15.17 -0.67 26.44
N LYS A 487 14.64 -1.22 25.32
CA LYS A 487 15.47 -1.89 24.31
C LYS A 487 16.49 -0.93 23.70
N ALA A 488 16.05 0.27 23.34
CA ALA A 488 16.89 1.27 22.68
C ALA A 488 18.03 1.75 23.60
N GLN A 489 17.70 2.12 24.83
CA GLN A 489 18.69 2.52 25.83
C GLN A 489 19.70 1.40 26.12
N ARG A 490 19.25 0.13 26.15
CA ARG A 490 20.14 -1.03 26.30
C ARG A 490 21.08 -1.22 25.11
N HIS A 491 20.59 -0.98 23.89
CA HIS A 491 21.41 -1.07 22.67
C HIS A 491 22.45 0.05 22.62
N LEU A 492 22.03 1.30 22.85
CA LEU A 492 22.92 2.45 22.95
C LEU A 492 24.02 2.25 24.00
N CYS A 493 23.71 1.64 25.16
CA CYS A 493 24.73 1.31 26.14
C CYS A 493 25.72 0.22 25.70
N ALA A 494 25.30 -0.74 24.88
CA ALA A 494 26.24 -1.69 24.28
C ALA A 494 27.15 -0.96 23.28
N GLU A 495 26.58 -0.15 22.39
CA GLU A 495 27.32 0.67 21.43
C GLU A 495 28.34 1.62 22.10
N LEU A 496 27.97 2.29 23.20
CA LEU A 496 28.87 3.13 23.98
C LEU A 496 30.02 2.33 24.62
N LEU A 497 29.73 1.17 25.24
CA LEU A 497 30.75 0.32 25.86
C LEU A 497 31.68 -0.37 24.84
N ASP A 498 31.17 -0.66 23.64
CA ASP A 498 31.92 -1.25 22.53
C ASP A 498 32.67 -0.17 21.70
N GLY A 499 32.55 1.11 22.05
CA GLY A 499 33.21 2.25 21.40
C GLY A 499 32.59 2.68 20.06
N ASN A 500 31.50 2.07 19.63
CA ASN A 500 30.78 2.36 18.38
C ASN A 500 29.73 3.48 18.59
N ILE A 501 30.23 4.68 18.84
CA ILE A 501 29.44 5.84 19.30
C ILE A 501 28.52 6.38 18.18
N ASN A 502 27.21 6.14 18.29
CA ASN A 502 26.18 6.60 17.33
C ASN A 502 25.36 7.79 17.85
N GLU A 503 25.73 9.00 17.44
CA GLU A 503 25.10 10.26 17.85
C GLU A 503 23.61 10.34 17.47
N TRP A 504 23.28 9.89 16.26
CA TRP A 504 21.90 9.92 15.77
C TRP A 504 20.99 8.94 16.56
N TYR A 505 21.51 7.79 16.98
CA TYR A 505 20.78 6.87 17.85
C TYR A 505 20.51 7.51 19.22
N ALA A 506 21.49 8.19 19.80
CA ALA A 506 21.34 8.90 21.07
C ALA A 506 20.26 9.99 21.00
N TYR A 507 20.17 10.72 19.87
CA TYR A 507 19.05 11.65 19.65
C TYR A 507 17.69 10.94 19.66
N GLN A 508 17.51 9.84 18.93
CA GLN A 508 16.22 9.12 18.91
C GLN A 508 15.80 8.61 20.29
N VAL A 509 16.75 8.13 21.10
CA VAL A 509 16.51 7.74 22.50
C VAL A 509 16.10 8.93 23.37
N GLY A 510 16.77 10.07 23.19
CA GLY A 510 16.42 11.33 23.86
C GLY A 510 15.01 11.80 23.49
N ASP A 511 14.71 11.87 22.19
CA ASP A 511 13.43 12.35 21.67
C ASP A 511 12.25 11.50 22.14
N LEU A 512 12.36 10.17 22.08
CA LEU A 512 11.34 9.28 22.60
C LEU A 512 11.15 9.44 24.11
N SER A 513 12.23 9.66 24.86
CA SER A 513 12.16 9.91 26.31
C SER A 513 11.45 11.23 26.64
N HIS A 514 11.76 12.30 25.90
CA HIS A 514 11.11 13.61 26.05
C HIS A 514 9.65 13.59 25.63
N ALA A 515 9.31 12.89 24.54
CA ALA A 515 7.92 12.66 24.14
C ALA A 515 7.13 11.91 25.24
N LEU A 516 7.70 10.82 25.78
CA LEU A 516 7.09 10.08 26.90
C LEU A 516 6.99 10.89 28.20
N LEU A 517 7.93 11.81 28.45
CA LEU A 517 7.85 12.76 29.57
C LEU A 517 6.74 13.79 29.34
N SER A 518 6.53 14.26 28.11
CA SER A 518 5.47 15.22 27.77
C SER A 518 4.07 14.61 27.85
N SER A 519 3.93 13.32 27.52
CA SER A 519 2.65 12.59 27.56
C SER A 519 2.25 12.17 28.98
N THR A 520 1.88 13.14 29.79
CA THR A 520 1.54 12.98 31.23
C THR A 520 0.43 11.98 31.50
N TRP A 521 -0.53 11.80 30.58
CA TRP A 521 -1.60 10.80 30.68
C TRP A 521 -1.11 9.35 30.71
N LEU A 522 0.12 9.07 30.25
CA LEU A 522 0.73 7.74 30.40
C LEU A 522 1.26 7.49 31.83
N HIS A 523 1.52 8.55 32.61
CA HIS A 523 2.27 8.48 33.87
C HIS A 523 1.47 7.85 35.01
N GLU A 524 0.13 7.91 34.99
CA GLU A 524 -0.77 7.48 36.08
C GLU A 524 -0.61 6.01 36.53
N GLY A 525 0.08 5.18 35.75
CA GLY A 525 0.47 3.83 36.17
C GLY A 525 1.86 3.45 35.69
N TRP A 526 2.76 4.41 35.66
CA TRP A 526 4.20 4.16 35.74
C TRP A 526 4.67 4.45 37.16
N PRO A 527 5.70 3.77 37.68
CA PRO A 527 6.28 4.13 38.98
C PRO A 527 6.82 5.57 38.94
N PRO A 528 6.65 6.39 40.00
CA PRO A 528 7.18 7.75 40.04
C PRO A 528 8.69 7.81 39.72
N ALA A 529 9.45 6.87 40.28
CA ALA A 529 10.88 6.70 40.03
C ALA A 529 11.25 6.36 38.56
N TYR A 530 10.30 5.99 37.70
CA TYR A 530 10.51 5.89 36.25
C TYR A 530 10.29 7.24 35.56
N VAL A 531 9.26 7.98 35.95
CA VAL A 531 8.98 9.34 35.45
C VAL A 531 10.13 10.29 35.82
N ASP A 532 10.65 10.20 37.05
CA ASP A 532 11.83 10.96 37.48
C ASP A 532 13.09 10.65 36.66
N ARG A 533 13.22 9.42 36.15
CA ARG A 533 14.33 9.04 35.26
C ARG A 533 14.15 9.54 33.82
N LEU A 534 12.94 9.89 33.39
CA LEU A 534 12.75 10.58 32.12
C LEU A 534 13.13 12.07 32.23
N ARG A 535 12.99 12.67 33.42
CA ARG A 535 13.35 14.10 33.67
C ARG A 535 14.85 14.39 33.61
N ILE A 536 15.71 13.38 33.82
CA ILE A 536 17.18 13.52 33.78
C ILE A 536 17.77 13.32 32.38
N VAL A 537 16.94 12.99 31.37
CA VAL A 537 17.41 12.75 30.01
C VAL A 537 17.88 14.06 29.36
N PRO A 538 19.11 14.15 28.81
CA PRO A 538 19.62 15.36 28.18
C PRO A 538 18.81 15.76 26.95
N THR A 539 18.80 17.06 26.63
CA THR A 539 18.20 17.59 25.40
C THR A 539 19.09 17.29 24.18
N ARG A 540 18.54 17.33 22.95
CA ARG A 540 19.34 17.19 21.71
C ARG A 540 20.60 18.09 21.71
N PRO A 541 20.53 19.42 21.98
CA PRO A 541 21.74 20.25 22.08
C PRO A 541 22.76 19.76 23.11
N THR A 542 22.31 19.27 24.27
CA THR A 542 23.19 18.72 25.31
C THR A 542 23.89 17.45 24.81
N ILE A 543 23.16 16.53 24.17
CA ILE A 543 23.72 15.31 23.54
C ILE A 543 24.77 15.70 22.49
N ALA A 544 24.46 16.65 21.61
CA ALA A 544 25.37 17.15 20.57
C ALA A 544 26.70 17.65 21.16
N SER A 545 26.62 18.40 22.28
CA SER A 545 27.80 18.92 22.96
C SER A 545 28.67 17.81 23.54
N ILE A 546 28.07 16.78 24.16
CA ILE A 546 28.80 15.66 24.75
C ILE A 546 29.52 14.85 23.67
N PHE A 547 28.84 14.54 22.57
CA PHE A 547 29.43 13.80 21.45
C PHE A 547 30.58 14.57 20.80
N ARG A 548 30.47 15.90 20.69
CA ARG A 548 31.58 16.76 20.25
C ARG A 548 32.76 16.72 21.22
N THR A 549 32.51 16.84 22.53
CA THR A 549 33.56 16.72 23.55
C THR A 549 34.27 15.37 23.44
N MET A 550 33.54 14.26 23.31
CA MET A 550 34.11 12.91 23.18
C MET A 550 35.01 12.70 21.95
N GLN A 551 34.89 13.54 20.91
CA GLN A 551 35.76 13.49 19.73
C GLN A 551 37.13 14.15 19.94
N THR A 552 37.23 15.11 20.87
CA THR A 552 38.45 15.93 21.08
C THR A 552 39.07 15.77 22.48
N ALA A 553 38.35 15.17 23.41
CA ALA A 553 38.72 15.02 24.82
C ALA A 553 39.89 14.05 25.07
N SER A 554 40.56 14.22 26.22
CA SER A 554 41.44 13.19 26.79
C SER A 554 40.68 11.87 27.04
N PRO A 555 41.38 10.70 27.12
CA PRO A 555 40.74 9.41 27.40
C PRO A 555 39.90 9.39 28.69
N GLU A 556 40.37 10.08 29.73
CA GLU A 556 39.72 10.15 31.05
C GLU A 556 38.42 10.95 30.99
N LEU A 557 38.43 12.09 30.30
CA LEU A 557 37.25 12.92 30.08
C LEU A 557 36.25 12.22 29.16
N ARG A 558 36.72 11.54 28.12
CA ARG A 558 35.86 10.73 27.24
C ARG A 558 35.13 9.62 28.00
N LEU A 559 35.84 8.87 28.85
CA LEU A 559 35.23 7.85 29.71
C LEU A 559 34.13 8.44 30.62
N LEU A 560 34.37 9.62 31.20
CA LEU A 560 33.37 10.30 32.04
C LEU A 560 32.15 10.78 31.24
N CYS A 561 32.33 11.22 29.98
CA CYS A 561 31.24 11.52 29.07
C CYS A 561 30.43 10.27 28.68
N GLU A 562 31.11 9.14 28.43
CA GLU A 562 30.47 7.84 28.16
C GLU A 562 29.67 7.37 29.39
N GLU A 563 30.24 7.44 30.60
CA GLU A 563 29.53 7.14 31.86
C GLU A 563 28.33 8.06 32.09
N PHE A 564 28.44 9.36 31.80
CA PHE A 564 27.32 10.29 31.92
C PHE A 564 26.18 9.99 30.94
N LEU A 565 26.49 9.70 29.68
CA LEU A 565 25.49 9.27 28.70
C LEU A 565 24.84 7.95 29.13
N VAL A 566 25.61 6.99 29.63
CA VAL A 566 25.07 5.75 30.21
C VAL A 566 24.12 6.06 31.37
N ILE A 567 24.49 6.89 32.34
CA ILE A 567 23.64 7.14 33.52
C ILE A 567 22.36 7.91 33.14
N THR A 568 22.46 8.91 32.25
CA THR A 568 21.33 9.77 31.90
C THR A 568 20.41 9.18 30.82
N LEU A 569 20.95 8.43 29.85
CA LEU A 569 20.16 7.77 28.81
C LEU A 569 19.74 6.35 29.21
N TYR A 570 20.46 5.61 30.05
CA TYR A 570 20.10 4.23 30.42
C TYR A 570 19.48 4.12 31.80
N SER A 571 18.22 4.55 31.85
CA SER A 571 17.32 4.59 33.01
C SER A 571 17.10 3.25 33.76
N SER A 572 17.76 2.15 33.42
CA SER A 572 17.37 0.81 33.88
C SER A 572 18.44 -0.06 34.54
N ARG A 573 19.74 0.30 34.57
CA ARG A 573 20.77 -0.58 35.16
C ARG A 573 21.18 -0.29 36.60
N ILE A 574 20.80 0.85 37.18
CA ILE A 574 21.21 1.21 38.55
C ILE A 574 20.28 0.55 39.59
N SER A 575 20.38 -0.77 39.67
CA SER A 575 19.93 -1.59 40.80
C SER A 575 21.16 -2.07 41.56
N GLY A 576 21.76 -1.19 42.38
CA GLY A 576 22.87 -1.55 43.29
C GLY A 576 24.10 -0.64 43.28
N GLY A 577 24.23 0.28 42.32
CA GLY A 577 25.36 1.24 42.29
C GLY A 577 25.00 2.58 42.93
N GLN A 578 25.64 2.97 44.03
CA GLN A 578 25.65 4.36 44.52
C GLN A 578 26.59 5.24 43.68
N LEU A 579 26.43 5.24 42.35
CA LEU A 579 26.94 6.34 41.54
C LEU A 579 26.00 7.52 41.79
N GLN A 580 26.46 8.46 42.60
CA GLN A 580 25.63 9.47 43.24
C GLN A 580 24.96 10.37 42.20
N LEU A 581 23.71 10.76 42.49
CA LEU A 581 22.99 11.80 41.74
C LEU A 581 23.80 13.11 41.68
N GLU A 582 24.69 13.33 42.64
CA GLU A 582 25.70 14.38 42.69
C GLU A 582 26.62 14.39 41.46
N THR A 583 27.11 13.24 40.99
CA THR A 583 27.95 13.15 39.78
C THR A 583 27.16 13.55 38.53
N VAL A 584 25.92 13.07 38.40
CA VAL A 584 25.01 13.44 37.29
C VAL A 584 24.71 14.94 37.31
N THR A 585 24.51 15.51 38.51
CA THR A 585 24.26 16.94 38.69
C THR A 585 25.51 17.75 38.37
N ALA A 586 26.70 17.31 38.79
CA ALA A 586 27.97 17.98 38.49
C ALA A 586 28.29 18.00 36.99
N VAL A 587 28.08 16.88 36.28
CA VAL A 587 28.28 16.81 34.81
C VAL A 587 27.18 17.56 34.04
N GLY A 588 25.92 17.48 34.49
CA GLY A 588 24.81 18.24 33.90
C GLY A 588 24.97 19.76 34.06
N LEU A 589 25.54 20.20 35.19
CA LEU A 589 26.00 21.57 35.37
C LEU A 589 27.18 21.85 34.44
N ALA A 590 28.22 20.99 34.41
CA ALA A 590 29.41 21.14 33.58
C ALA A 590 29.13 21.46 32.12
N LEU A 591 28.18 20.74 31.53
CA LEU A 591 27.84 20.80 30.10
C LEU A 591 26.96 22.01 29.74
N ASN A 592 26.28 22.60 30.73
CA ASN A 592 25.55 23.86 30.58
C ASN A 592 26.40 25.08 30.99
N ASP A 593 27.59 24.89 31.57
CA ASP A 593 28.38 25.98 32.15
C ASP A 593 29.30 26.68 31.13
N THR A 594 29.62 27.92 31.49
CA THR A 594 30.50 28.86 30.79
C THR A 594 31.92 28.35 30.51
N ILE A 595 32.33 27.21 31.08
CA ILE A 595 33.65 26.59 30.84
C ILE A 595 33.84 26.21 29.37
N TRP A 596 32.85 25.58 28.74
CA TRP A 596 32.92 25.19 27.33
C TRP A 596 32.74 26.36 26.36
N GLN A 597 32.11 27.44 26.83
CA GLN A 597 31.93 28.68 26.06
C GLN A 597 33.12 29.64 26.20
N THR A 598 34.05 29.37 27.13
CA THR A 598 35.28 30.14 27.25
C THR A 598 36.22 29.73 26.12
N LEU A 599 36.22 30.52 25.05
CA LEU A 599 37.19 30.43 23.96
C LEU A 599 38.58 30.64 24.54
N LEU A 600 39.38 29.58 24.55
CA LEU A 600 40.83 29.64 24.71
C LEU A 600 41.43 29.78 23.30
N ASP A 601 42.63 30.36 23.17
CA ASP A 601 43.27 30.74 21.89
C ASP A 601 43.69 29.56 20.96
N GLY A 602 43.06 28.38 21.07
CA GLY A 602 43.30 27.22 20.20
C GLY A 602 44.61 26.48 20.47
N ASP A 603 45.22 26.73 21.63
CA ASP A 603 46.44 26.07 22.08
C ASP A 603 46.12 24.73 22.79
N ASN A 604 46.64 23.63 22.23
CA ASN A 604 46.48 22.27 22.74
C ASN A 604 46.81 22.14 24.23
N ASP A 605 47.77 22.90 24.75
CA ASP A 605 48.17 22.83 26.17
C ASP A 605 47.08 23.41 27.09
N ARG A 606 46.39 24.48 26.64
CA ARG A 606 45.27 25.11 27.36
C ARG A 606 44.00 24.26 27.31
N ASP A 607 43.70 23.67 26.15
CA ASP A 607 42.56 22.75 26.00
C ASP A 607 42.73 21.50 26.88
N HIS A 608 43.91 20.88 26.92
CA HIS A 608 44.19 19.76 27.84
C HIS A 608 44.10 20.17 29.31
N LEU A 609 44.55 21.38 29.67
CA LEU A 609 44.41 21.87 31.05
C LEU A 609 42.94 22.08 31.43
N ARG A 610 42.10 22.58 30.51
CA ARG A 610 40.65 22.68 30.68
C ARG A 610 40.03 21.31 30.93
N ASP A 611 40.40 20.30 30.13
CA ASP A 611 39.92 18.91 30.30
C ASP A 611 40.26 18.34 31.68
N LEU A 612 41.47 18.56 32.19
CA LEU A 612 41.88 18.13 33.53
C LEU A 612 41.12 18.86 34.66
N ILE A 613 40.82 20.15 34.48
CA ILE A 613 39.98 20.92 35.42
C ILE A 613 38.53 20.41 35.39
N LEU A 614 38.00 20.06 34.22
CA LEU A 614 36.68 19.44 34.07
C LEU A 614 36.62 18.07 34.75
N VAL A 615 37.66 17.24 34.63
CA VAL A 615 37.78 15.96 35.38
C VAL A 615 37.68 16.22 36.89
N ALA A 616 38.40 17.22 37.43
CA ALA A 616 38.29 17.59 38.84
C ALA A 616 36.87 18.09 39.22
N MET A 617 36.20 18.84 38.35
CA MET A 617 34.84 19.34 38.56
C MET A 617 33.79 18.23 38.57
N MET A 618 33.87 17.27 37.64
CA MET A 618 33.04 16.06 37.65
C MET A 618 33.33 15.17 38.87
N GLN A 619 34.52 15.32 39.48
CA GLN A 619 34.89 14.73 40.76
C GLN A 619 34.45 15.59 41.97
N GLY A 620 33.64 16.63 41.80
CA GLY A 620 33.06 17.41 42.90
C GLY A 620 33.85 18.67 43.29
N PHE A 621 34.76 19.14 42.43
CA PHE A 621 35.27 20.51 42.54
C PHE A 621 34.19 21.51 42.14
N SER A 622 34.15 22.69 42.79
CA SER A 622 33.06 23.66 42.60
C SER A 622 33.01 24.20 41.16
N PRO A 623 31.86 24.19 40.46
CA PRO A 623 31.77 24.69 39.08
C PRO A 623 32.20 26.15 38.89
N LEU A 624 31.90 27.00 39.88
CA LEU A 624 32.34 28.39 39.91
C LEU A 624 33.88 28.49 40.00
N GLU A 625 34.52 27.61 40.76
CA GLU A 625 35.97 27.59 40.95
C GLU A 625 36.69 26.97 39.75
N ALA A 626 36.13 25.92 39.14
CA ALA A 626 36.58 25.36 37.87
C ALA A 626 36.52 26.39 36.74
N THR A 627 35.41 27.13 36.62
CA THR A 627 35.28 28.26 35.69
C THR A 627 36.32 29.34 35.95
N THR A 628 36.63 29.62 37.22
CA THR A 628 37.68 30.57 37.58
C THR A 628 39.07 30.06 37.20
N CYS A 629 39.38 28.77 37.38
CA CYS A 629 40.63 28.16 36.91
C CYS A 629 40.79 28.25 35.39
N VAL A 630 39.73 27.97 34.61
CA VAL A 630 39.79 28.00 33.14
C VAL A 630 39.96 29.43 32.62
N LYS A 631 39.22 30.40 33.17
CA LYS A 631 39.43 31.83 32.85
C LYS A 631 40.79 32.35 33.30
N GLN A 632 41.31 31.84 34.42
CA GLN A 632 42.64 32.19 34.88
C GLN A 632 43.71 31.67 33.92
N ALA A 633 43.60 30.42 33.45
CA ALA A 633 44.56 29.78 32.53
C ALA A 633 44.79 30.57 31.23
N ASP A 634 43.75 31.25 30.74
CA ASP A 634 43.82 32.16 29.59
C ASP A 634 44.80 33.34 29.85
N SER A 635 44.79 33.87 31.08
CA SER A 635 45.68 34.95 31.54
C SER A 635 47.06 34.48 32.04
N GLU A 636 47.31 33.18 32.11
CA GLU A 636 48.61 32.62 32.52
C GLU A 636 49.53 32.41 31.31
N HIS A 637 50.84 32.48 31.55
CA HIS A 637 51.87 32.27 30.54
C HIS A 637 51.96 30.78 30.12
N ASP A 638 52.20 30.50 28.84
CA ASP A 638 52.20 29.14 28.25
C ASP A 638 53.03 28.12 29.05
N THR A 639 54.19 28.53 29.55
CA THR A 639 55.05 27.66 30.38
C THR A 639 54.36 27.23 31.67
N PHE A 640 53.58 28.10 32.31
CA PHE A 640 52.78 27.75 33.49
C PHE A 640 51.63 26.81 33.12
N VAL A 641 50.93 27.06 32.02
CA VAL A 641 49.85 26.18 31.52
C VAL A 641 50.38 24.77 31.28
N ARG A 642 51.51 24.65 30.58
CA ARG A 642 52.15 23.36 30.26
C ARG A 642 52.62 22.62 31.51
N GLU A 643 53.29 23.32 32.43
CA GLU A 643 53.73 22.76 33.72
C GLU A 643 52.52 22.28 34.56
N MET A 644 51.45 23.08 34.63
CA MET A 644 50.20 22.70 35.33
C MET A 644 49.54 21.48 34.70
N ARG A 645 49.46 21.41 33.37
CA ARG A 645 48.93 20.25 32.62
C ARG A 645 49.71 18.98 32.96
N GLU A 646 51.04 19.05 32.88
CA GLU A 646 51.92 17.89 33.15
C GLU A 646 51.82 17.42 34.61
N LEU A 647 51.75 18.35 35.56
CA LEU A 647 51.56 18.03 36.98
C LEU A 647 50.20 17.37 37.24
N LEU A 648 49.11 17.96 36.73
CA LEU A 648 47.74 17.45 36.92
C LEU A 648 47.47 16.14 36.17
N GLY A 649 48.06 15.94 35.00
CA GLY A 649 47.95 14.72 34.21
C GLY A 649 48.86 13.57 34.67
N SER A 650 49.78 13.81 35.61
CA SER A 650 50.69 12.75 36.08
C SER A 650 49.96 11.75 37.01
N GLY A 651 49.81 10.50 36.59
CA GLY A 651 48.99 9.48 37.28
C GLY A 651 49.46 9.02 38.67
N ASN A 652 50.43 9.67 39.32
CA ASN A 652 50.98 9.26 40.62
C ASN A 652 50.30 10.01 41.79
N GLU A 653 49.09 9.54 42.12
CA GLU A 653 48.07 10.21 42.94
C GLU A 653 48.53 11.03 44.17
N ASP A 654 49.33 10.43 45.07
CA ASP A 654 49.79 11.11 46.29
C ASP A 654 50.89 12.15 45.99
N MET A 655 51.75 11.89 44.99
CA MET A 655 52.91 12.72 44.67
C MET A 655 52.52 13.97 43.87
N VAL A 656 51.46 13.92 43.05
CA VAL A 656 50.86 15.08 42.38
C VAL A 656 50.59 16.21 43.38
N CYS A 657 50.05 15.88 44.55
CA CYS A 657 49.73 16.86 45.59
C CYS A 657 51.00 17.49 46.22
N VAL A 658 52.13 16.79 46.16
CA VAL A 658 53.43 17.27 46.66
C VAL A 658 54.08 18.20 45.64
N THR A 659 54.18 17.76 44.39
CA THR A 659 54.82 18.52 43.30
C THR A 659 54.00 19.74 42.89
N LEU A 660 52.66 19.66 42.88
CA LEU A 660 51.80 20.82 42.62
C LEU A 660 51.88 21.85 43.76
N ALA A 661 51.95 21.42 45.02
CA ALA A 661 52.16 22.33 46.15
C ALA A 661 53.53 23.02 46.09
N GLU A 662 54.59 22.29 45.72
CA GLU A 662 55.92 22.85 45.50
C GLU A 662 55.93 23.87 44.35
N PHE A 663 55.37 23.52 43.20
CA PHE A 663 55.28 24.38 42.03
C PHE A 663 54.58 25.72 42.34
N LEU A 664 53.40 25.66 42.96
CA LEU A 664 52.65 26.85 43.36
C LEU A 664 53.37 27.66 44.45
N ALA A 665 54.04 27.00 45.41
CA ALA A 665 54.77 27.68 46.48
C ALA A 665 56.06 28.37 46.02
N ILE A 666 56.78 27.80 45.04
CA ILE A 666 57.92 28.46 44.39
C ILE A 666 57.44 29.74 43.68
N ARG A 667 56.31 29.67 42.97
CA ARG A 667 55.69 30.82 42.29
C ARG A 667 55.30 31.92 43.27
N CYS A 668 54.85 31.62 44.51
CA CYS A 668 54.58 32.63 45.55
C CYS A 668 55.76 33.59 45.81
N GLY A 669 57.01 33.16 45.57
CA GLY A 669 58.19 34.03 45.70
C GLY A 669 58.32 35.11 44.62
N MET A 670 57.59 34.98 43.50
CA MET A 670 57.56 35.96 42.39
C MET A 670 56.21 36.67 42.28
N ARG A 671 55.11 35.92 42.32
CA ARG A 671 53.73 36.41 42.29
C ARG A 671 52.84 35.38 42.97
N ARG A 672 52.00 35.79 43.92
CA ARG A 672 51.06 34.87 44.58
C ARG A 672 50.18 34.19 43.52
N PRO A 673 50.10 32.84 43.47
CA PRO A 673 49.20 32.14 42.57
C PRO A 673 47.75 32.59 42.75
N ALA A 674 46.98 32.56 41.67
CA ALA A 674 45.55 32.80 41.75
C ALA A 674 44.87 31.81 42.71
N GLU A 675 43.89 32.29 43.46
CA GLU A 675 43.29 31.52 44.54
C GLU A 675 42.60 30.24 44.04
N CYS A 676 42.09 30.25 42.80
CA CYS A 676 41.47 29.09 42.16
C CYS A 676 42.44 27.88 42.05
N TRP A 677 43.72 28.10 41.73
CA TRP A 677 44.73 27.04 41.70
C TRP A 677 45.00 26.44 43.09
N MET A 678 44.98 27.28 44.12
CA MET A 678 45.12 26.84 45.50
C MET A 678 43.90 26.02 45.95
N ARG A 679 42.69 26.43 45.57
CA ARG A 679 41.45 25.68 45.87
C ARG A 679 41.38 24.36 45.13
N LEU A 680 41.85 24.30 43.87
CA LEU A 680 41.99 23.05 43.11
C LEU A 680 42.93 22.06 43.81
N LEU A 681 44.14 22.51 44.22
CA LEU A 681 45.07 21.69 45.01
C LEU A 681 44.42 21.18 46.32
N MET A 682 43.73 22.05 47.05
CA MET A 682 43.03 21.69 48.29
C MET A 682 41.93 20.64 48.05
N HIS A 683 41.16 20.76 46.97
CA HIS A 683 40.17 19.77 46.56
C HIS A 683 40.82 18.42 46.24
N MET A 684 41.88 18.42 45.43
CA MET A 684 42.62 17.20 45.07
C MET A 684 43.16 16.48 46.31
N MET A 685 43.71 17.22 47.28
CA MET A 685 44.20 16.63 48.53
C MET A 685 43.06 16.05 49.40
N ARG A 686 41.92 16.74 49.50
CA ARG A 686 40.71 16.28 50.22
C ARG A 686 40.06 15.04 49.59
N ARG A 687 40.21 14.84 48.29
CA ARG A 687 39.67 13.68 47.56
C ARG A 687 40.46 12.39 47.72
N ARG A 688 41.69 12.43 48.23
CA ARG A 688 42.50 11.22 48.46
C ARG A 688 41.97 10.42 49.64
N SER A 689 42.20 9.12 49.62
CA SER A 689 41.84 8.23 50.72
C SER A 689 42.42 8.71 52.06
N PRO A 690 41.73 8.51 53.20
CA PRO A 690 42.15 9.03 54.50
C PRO A 690 43.60 8.70 54.85
N GLY A 691 44.28 9.64 55.52
CA GLY A 691 45.71 9.48 55.87
C GLY A 691 46.68 9.82 54.72
N LEU A 692 46.29 10.67 53.77
CA LEU A 692 47.20 11.25 52.76
C LEU A 692 48.48 11.78 53.41
N HIS A 693 48.33 12.57 54.48
CA HIS A 693 49.43 13.09 55.29
C HIS A 693 50.41 11.99 55.73
N THR A 694 49.90 10.86 56.25
CA THR A 694 50.69 9.70 56.70
C THR A 694 51.35 8.94 55.54
N ARG A 695 50.69 8.82 54.38
CA ARG A 695 51.27 8.19 53.18
C ARG A 695 52.37 9.05 52.55
N CYS A 696 52.15 10.35 52.42
CA CYS A 696 53.18 11.30 52.01
C CYS A 696 54.34 11.28 53.01
N ALA A 697 54.08 11.15 54.31
CA ALA A 697 55.15 10.98 55.30
C ALA A 697 55.95 9.70 55.04
N ALA A 698 55.29 8.55 54.85
CA ALA A 698 56.01 7.30 54.56
C ALA A 698 56.89 7.41 53.29
N LYS A 699 56.37 8.03 52.21
CA LYS A 699 57.03 8.13 50.90
C LYS A 699 58.14 9.19 50.82
N LEU A 700 57.99 10.34 51.49
CA LEU A 700 58.92 11.47 51.36
C LEU A 700 60.17 11.31 52.25
N SER A 701 61.33 11.72 51.74
CA SER A 701 62.51 11.96 52.57
C SER A 701 62.23 13.07 53.58
N SER A 702 62.92 13.09 54.73
CA SER A 702 62.65 14.11 55.76
C SER A 702 62.92 15.55 55.27
N ALA A 703 63.84 15.73 54.31
CA ALA A 703 64.06 17.02 53.67
C ALA A 703 62.87 17.42 52.79
N ALA A 704 62.37 16.51 51.94
CA ALA A 704 61.19 16.75 51.10
C ALA A 704 59.91 16.93 51.94
N TRP A 705 59.79 16.25 53.08
CA TRP A 705 58.72 16.45 54.07
C TRP A 705 58.74 17.89 54.63
N ILE A 706 59.91 18.37 55.06
CA ILE A 706 60.07 19.73 55.59
C ILE A 706 59.85 20.79 54.49
N ALA A 707 60.19 20.49 53.23
CA ALA A 707 59.89 21.35 52.09
C ALA A 707 58.37 21.41 51.83
N TRP A 708 57.71 20.27 51.65
CA TRP A 708 56.27 20.19 51.38
C TRP A 708 55.42 20.86 52.47
N THR A 709 55.75 20.63 53.74
CA THR A 709 55.08 21.30 54.87
C THR A 709 55.25 22.82 54.85
N LYS A 710 56.43 23.33 54.49
CA LYS A 710 56.64 24.77 54.24
C LYS A 710 55.83 25.28 53.04
N HIS A 711 55.76 24.51 51.95
CA HIS A 711 55.02 24.86 50.74
C HIS A 711 53.51 25.01 51.04
N LEU A 712 52.91 24.07 51.78
CA LEU A 712 51.53 24.15 52.23
C LEU A 712 51.28 25.35 53.18
N ALA A 713 52.20 25.62 54.10
CA ALA A 713 52.12 26.77 54.99
C ALA A 713 52.23 28.12 54.26
N LEU A 714 53.06 28.20 53.21
CA LEU A 714 53.19 29.39 52.34
C LEU A 714 51.91 29.64 51.53
N LEU A 715 51.30 28.59 50.98
CA LEU A 715 50.07 28.69 50.19
C LEU A 715 48.86 29.04 51.07
N PHE A 716 48.58 28.23 52.08
CA PHE A 716 47.32 28.30 52.83
C PHE A 716 47.42 29.02 54.19
N THR A 717 48.59 29.55 54.56
CA THR A 717 48.83 30.26 55.85
C THR A 717 48.42 29.40 57.05
N ARG A 718 47.58 29.88 57.98
CA ARG A 718 47.06 29.08 59.11
C ARG A 718 45.96 28.08 58.73
N ARG A 719 45.46 28.09 57.49
CA ARG A 719 44.36 27.22 57.02
C ARG A 719 44.83 25.88 56.40
N HIS A 720 46.13 25.57 56.38
CA HIS A 720 46.63 24.27 55.92
C HIS A 720 46.27 23.08 56.84
N PHE A 721 45.76 23.35 58.04
CA PHE A 721 45.42 22.34 59.06
C PHE A 721 43.98 21.78 58.97
N ASP A 722 43.29 22.01 57.84
CA ASP A 722 41.96 21.44 57.47
C ASP A 722 41.07 20.94 58.64
N PRO A 723 40.63 21.85 59.52
CA PRO A 723 40.01 21.48 60.80
C PRO A 723 38.62 20.85 60.67
N GLU A 724 38.02 20.93 59.47
CA GLU A 724 36.66 20.42 59.18
C GLU A 724 36.64 18.93 58.83
N GLY A 725 37.81 18.31 58.60
CA GLY A 725 37.97 16.87 58.47
C GLY A 725 37.93 16.35 57.02
N GLY A 726 38.93 15.52 56.69
CA GLY A 726 39.07 14.88 55.38
C GLY A 726 40.50 14.46 55.10
N MET A 727 41.43 15.43 55.04
CA MET A 727 42.83 15.14 54.71
C MET A 727 43.66 14.53 55.87
N GLY A 728 43.19 14.67 57.12
CA GLY A 728 43.90 14.23 58.34
C GLY A 728 44.96 15.20 58.86
N PHE A 729 44.94 16.47 58.44
CA PHE A 729 45.93 17.50 58.77
C PHE A 729 45.66 18.22 60.11
N THR A 730 45.24 17.53 61.17
CA THR A 730 45.11 18.22 62.48
C THR A 730 46.48 18.71 62.94
N LEU A 731 46.52 19.85 63.65
CA LEU A 731 47.77 20.40 64.20
C LEU A 731 48.53 19.37 65.06
N GLU A 732 47.80 18.53 65.79
CA GLU A 732 48.33 17.46 66.62
C GLU A 732 48.99 16.35 65.78
N GLU A 733 48.31 15.84 64.75
CA GLU A 733 48.82 14.77 63.88
C GLU A 733 50.00 15.25 63.02
N PHE A 734 49.93 16.51 62.57
CA PHE A 734 51.00 17.21 61.87
C PHE A 734 52.28 17.30 62.71
N ASN A 735 52.14 17.74 63.97
CA ASN A 735 53.25 17.81 64.91
C ASN A 735 53.79 16.41 65.24
N ARG A 736 52.92 15.42 65.47
CA ARG A 736 53.29 14.03 65.78
C ARG A 736 54.17 13.41 64.69
N ILE A 737 53.71 13.45 63.45
CA ILE A 737 54.44 12.85 62.31
C ILE A 737 55.72 13.64 62.00
N THR A 738 55.69 14.97 62.11
CA THR A 738 56.89 15.80 61.90
C THR A 738 57.96 15.55 62.96
N MET A 739 57.59 15.35 64.23
CA MET A 739 58.54 14.94 65.27
C MET A 739 59.17 13.56 64.97
N ILE A 740 58.37 12.59 64.51
CA ILE A 740 58.88 11.26 64.11
C ILE A 740 59.90 11.38 62.97
N LYS A 741 59.59 12.15 61.91
CA LYS A 741 60.50 12.36 60.77
C LYS A 741 61.79 13.10 61.14
N VAL A 742 61.70 14.15 61.95
CA VAL A 742 62.87 14.90 62.44
C VAL A 742 63.71 14.04 63.37
N GLY A 743 63.09 13.20 64.22
CA GLY A 743 63.78 12.23 65.07
C GLY A 743 64.58 11.20 64.27
N ILE A 744 63.96 10.58 63.25
CA ILE A 744 64.61 9.62 62.35
C ILE A 744 65.80 10.27 61.62
N SER A 745 65.66 11.51 61.12
CA SER A 745 66.78 12.22 60.51
C SER A 745 67.91 12.55 61.48
N ARG A 746 67.61 12.94 62.72
CA ARG A 746 68.64 13.19 63.74
C ARG A 746 69.41 11.92 64.09
N MET A 747 68.75 10.77 64.16
CA MET A 747 69.41 9.46 64.35
C MET A 747 70.27 9.05 63.14
N GLY A 748 69.85 9.35 61.92
CA GLY A 748 70.67 9.13 60.72
C GLY A 748 71.94 10.00 60.68
N SER A 749 71.83 11.27 61.09
CA SER A 749 72.96 12.22 61.11
C SER A 749 73.94 12.01 62.27
N THR A 750 73.52 11.46 63.42
CA THR A 750 74.47 11.04 64.47
C THR A 750 75.20 9.75 64.11
N SER A 751 74.57 8.84 63.35
CA SER A 751 75.21 7.59 62.89
C SER A 751 76.40 7.83 61.94
N THR A 752 76.42 8.95 61.21
CA THR A 752 77.47 9.25 60.22
C THR A 752 78.72 9.95 60.78
N TYR A 753 78.74 10.32 62.07
CA TYR A 753 79.88 10.98 62.73
C TYR A 753 80.61 10.10 63.78
N SER A 754 80.21 8.84 63.98
CA SER A 754 80.75 7.97 65.06
C SER A 754 81.56 6.76 64.60
N THR A 755 81.99 6.69 63.33
CA THR A 755 82.85 5.60 62.80
C THR A 755 84.11 6.11 62.09
N ALA A 756 84.83 7.06 62.70
CA ALA A 756 86.11 7.56 62.19
C ALA A 756 87.15 7.90 63.27
N SER A 757 87.20 7.18 64.40
CA SER A 757 88.35 7.17 65.32
C SER A 757 88.29 6.02 66.34
N THR A 758 89.08 4.97 66.12
CA THR A 758 89.89 4.21 67.11
C THR A 758 90.35 2.88 66.50
N GLY A 759 91.66 2.67 66.41
CA GLY A 759 92.15 1.43 65.79
C GLY A 759 93.64 1.36 65.44
N ARG A 760 94.53 1.75 66.37
CA ARG A 760 95.93 1.28 66.46
C ARG A 760 96.65 1.95 67.64
N TYR A 761 96.93 1.18 68.69
CA TYR A 761 98.28 0.91 69.22
C TYR A 761 98.19 -0.12 70.36
N SER A 762 99.24 -0.96 70.46
CA SER A 762 99.41 -2.15 71.33
C SER A 762 98.29 -3.18 71.26
#